data_AF-A0A1A0UNI7-F1
#
_entry.id   AF-A0A1A0UNI7-F1
#
_cell.length_a   1.000
_cell.length_b   1.000
_cell.length_c   1.000
_cell.angle_alpha   90.00
_cell.angle_beta   90.00
_cell.angle_gamma   90.00
#
_symmetry.space_group_name_H-M   'P 1'
#
loop_
_entity.id
_entity.type
_entity.pdbx_description
1 polymer ?
#
loop_
_entity_poly.entity_id
_entity_poly.type
_entity_poly.pdbx_seq_one_letter_code
_entity_poly.pdbx_strand_id
1 'polypeptide(L)'
;MPTIDVVERPAELNAEWLTSAIGSPVADFSYERIGTGQMSECYRVALTYAGEDTGPATVVLKVAATDSVSRQTGLALGLYEREVRFYTDIAPRIGGPVAPCFSSAFNAETGAFHLLLGDAGPATVGDEIRGASAEQAMLALSELGRLHGPLLCDPAVASAEWLNREAPVNQALIAGLYAGFAERYADQIAPAHRDVCERLIASFDEYLAAESAPDRVMGLVHGDYRLDNMLFGQPGADRPLTVVDWQTVTWGPAMTDVAYFMGCALPVEVRREHYDALLSAYHSALGPNPPITLHDVRDGVRRQTFFGVMMAIISSMLVERTERGDSMFMTMLARHCEHVLDVDALSALPEPTAPEPLAPTAEDDGEHPPGDEPLWNESWYFDFVDPQQEIGGWVRLGLYPNIETSWINGLVCGPDIPTYALLDFEGTDAIELTLTPTEPLKTFRVTMRGRGQAYDDPAALLRNESGRPVDVSMELEWTTTGTPYLYRVTPRYEIPCSVSGTVSVDGREFTFTDVPGQRDHSWGVRDWWAMDWVWSALHLDDGTHLHGVDIRIPGAPPLGIGYVQPPGEPLIELQTVSARETFADNALPVETTLTLAPGDVTVTAKVRAHAPVLLTSPDGRISHFPRAWATITTADGRKGVGWLEWNRNQP
;
A
#
# COMPACT_ATOMS: atom_id res chain seq x y z
N MET A 1 17.00 19.82 23.26
CA MET A 1 17.38 18.76 24.23
C MET A 1 18.86 18.50 24.05
N PRO A 2 19.69 18.36 25.11
CA PRO A 2 21.08 18.00 24.91
C PRO A 2 21.12 16.56 24.37
N THR A 3 21.91 16.35 23.32
CA THR A 3 22.22 15.05 22.71
C THR A 3 22.72 14.09 23.77
N ILE A 4 21.87 13.16 24.20
CA ILE A 4 22.29 11.96 24.91
C ILE A 4 22.78 11.01 23.81
N ASP A 5 24.02 10.52 23.93
CA ASP A 5 24.57 9.52 23.02
C ASP A 5 23.60 8.33 22.93
N VAL A 6 23.03 8.10 21.75
CA VAL A 6 22.20 6.94 21.46
C VAL A 6 23.12 5.72 21.40
N VAL A 7 22.78 4.67 22.14
CA VAL A 7 23.50 3.40 22.07
C VAL A 7 22.99 2.64 20.85
N GLU A 8 23.83 2.44 19.83
CA GLU A 8 23.44 1.69 18.64
C GLU A 8 23.75 0.20 18.78
N ARG A 9 24.73 -0.16 19.61
CA ARG A 9 25.23 -1.54 19.74
C ARG A 9 25.60 -1.87 21.18
N PRO A 10 25.47 -3.13 21.63
CA PRO A 10 25.85 -3.53 22.98
C PRO A 10 27.35 -3.32 23.28
N ALA A 11 28.21 -3.30 22.24
CA ALA A 11 29.65 -3.05 22.38
C ALA A 11 29.99 -1.59 22.77
N GLU A 12 29.04 -0.66 22.64
CA GLU A 12 29.20 0.75 23.04
C GLU A 12 28.89 0.96 24.53
N LEU A 13 28.26 -0.02 25.18
CA LEU A 13 28.02 0.00 26.62
C LEU A 13 29.35 0.03 27.38
N ASN A 14 29.35 0.73 28.51
CA ASN A 14 30.42 0.67 29.49
C ASN A 14 29.84 0.77 30.91
N ALA A 15 30.65 0.41 31.92
CA ALA A 15 30.22 0.34 33.31
C ALA A 15 29.80 1.72 33.88
N GLU A 16 30.43 2.81 33.44
CA GLU A 16 30.06 4.17 33.86
C GLU A 16 28.68 4.56 33.31
N TRP A 17 28.43 4.30 32.03
CA TRP A 17 27.13 4.54 31.41
C TRP A 17 26.02 3.71 32.08
N LEU A 18 26.26 2.41 32.32
CA LEU A 18 25.31 1.53 33.01
C LEU A 18 25.07 1.98 34.46
N THR A 19 26.10 2.46 35.15
CA THR A 19 25.95 3.03 36.50
C THR A 19 25.02 4.24 36.48
N SER A 20 25.19 5.13 35.50
CA SER A 20 24.33 6.31 35.35
C SER A 20 22.90 5.94 34.99
N ALA A 21 22.70 4.97 34.09
CA ALA A 21 21.37 4.55 33.64
C ALA A 21 20.59 3.80 34.72
N ILE A 22 21.25 2.89 35.45
CA ILE A 22 20.63 2.07 36.49
C ILE A 22 20.51 2.83 37.82
N GLY A 23 21.40 3.80 38.08
CA GLY A 23 21.47 4.50 39.35
C GLY A 23 22.14 3.68 40.47
N SER A 24 22.97 2.68 40.11
CA SER A 24 23.72 1.84 41.06
C SER A 24 25.11 1.51 40.51
N PRO A 25 26.18 1.50 41.34
CA PRO A 25 27.56 1.29 40.86
C PRO A 25 27.80 -0.08 40.21
N VAL A 26 27.81 -0.11 38.87
CA VAL A 26 28.14 -1.30 38.08
C VAL A 26 29.66 -1.43 37.98
N ALA A 27 30.20 -2.56 38.39
CA ALA A 27 31.63 -2.88 38.31
C ALA A 27 31.99 -3.54 36.97
N ASP A 28 31.15 -4.46 36.51
CA ASP A 28 31.37 -5.23 35.27
C ASP A 28 30.03 -5.67 34.67
N PHE A 29 30.03 -6.02 33.39
CA PHE A 29 28.85 -6.51 32.69
C PHE A 29 29.21 -7.49 31.57
N SER A 30 28.24 -8.33 31.20
CA SER A 30 28.30 -9.15 29.99
C SER A 30 26.96 -9.09 29.27
N TYR A 31 26.94 -9.40 27.98
CA TYR A 31 25.69 -9.41 27.22
C TYR A 31 25.60 -10.60 26.27
N GLU A 32 24.36 -11.05 26.04
CA GLU A 32 24.02 -12.07 25.07
C GLU A 32 22.82 -11.60 24.24
N ARG A 33 22.80 -11.96 22.95
CA ARG A 33 21.66 -11.66 22.07
C ARG A 33 20.49 -12.58 22.44
N ILE A 34 19.30 -12.01 22.54
CA ILE A 34 18.06 -12.72 22.84
C ILE A 34 16.96 -12.34 21.83
N GLY A 35 15.98 -13.23 21.67
CA GLY A 35 14.85 -13.02 20.76
C GLY A 35 15.22 -13.19 19.29
N THR A 36 14.19 -13.08 18.43
CA THR A 36 14.27 -13.31 16.98
C THR A 36 13.71 -12.14 16.17
N GLY A 37 13.68 -10.94 16.75
CA GLY A 37 13.15 -9.73 16.11
C GLY A 37 13.85 -9.41 14.79
N GLN A 38 13.07 -9.03 13.77
CA GLN A 38 13.59 -8.64 12.46
C GLN A 38 13.83 -7.12 12.34
N MET A 39 13.02 -6.30 13.02
CA MET A 39 13.11 -4.83 12.98
C MET A 39 14.02 -4.23 14.06
N SER A 40 14.31 -4.98 15.11
CA SER A 40 15.15 -4.55 16.24
C SER A 40 15.89 -5.74 16.84
N GLU A 41 16.98 -5.45 17.54
CA GLU A 41 17.79 -6.46 18.23
C GLU A 41 17.67 -6.28 19.75
N CYS A 42 17.51 -7.40 20.47
CA CYS A 42 17.46 -7.41 21.92
C CYS A 42 18.68 -8.15 22.49
N TYR A 43 19.23 -7.59 23.57
CA TYR A 43 20.38 -8.15 24.28
C TYR A 43 20.06 -8.20 25.77
N ARG A 44 20.23 -9.37 26.39
CA ARG A 44 20.24 -9.47 27.86
C ARG A 44 21.61 -9.03 28.33
N VAL A 45 21.66 -8.08 29.25
CA VAL A 45 22.87 -7.56 29.89
C VAL A 45 22.88 -8.01 31.34
N ALA A 46 23.83 -8.86 31.71
CA ALA A 46 24.05 -9.28 33.09
C ALA A 46 24.99 -8.30 33.80
N LEU A 47 24.62 -7.86 34.99
CA LEU A 47 25.28 -6.79 35.74
C LEU A 47 25.98 -7.36 36.99
N THR A 48 27.20 -6.90 37.24
CA THR A 48 27.94 -7.16 38.49
C THR A 48 28.19 -5.83 39.19
N TYR A 49 27.77 -5.71 40.45
CA TYR A 49 27.89 -4.48 41.23
C TYR A 49 29.16 -4.44 42.07
N ALA A 50 29.62 -3.23 42.40
CA ALA A 50 30.76 -3.03 43.29
C ALA A 50 30.34 -3.17 44.78
N GLY A 51 31.07 -3.96 45.57
CA GLY A 51 30.88 -4.01 47.03
C GLY A 51 29.55 -4.63 47.48
N GLU A 52 28.82 -3.96 48.37
CA GLU A 52 27.51 -4.39 48.89
C GLU A 52 26.32 -3.76 48.12
N ASP A 53 26.58 -3.03 47.04
CA ASP A 53 25.53 -2.37 46.26
C ASP A 53 24.62 -3.40 45.56
N THR A 54 23.32 -3.06 45.45
CA THR A 54 22.30 -3.94 44.89
C THR A 54 21.51 -3.25 43.80
N GLY A 55 21.25 -3.95 42.70
CA GLY A 55 20.35 -3.54 41.63
C GLY A 55 19.85 -4.76 40.84
N PRO A 56 19.21 -4.57 39.68
CA PRO A 56 18.77 -5.69 38.84
C PRO A 56 19.95 -6.56 38.42
N ALA A 57 19.82 -7.89 38.58
CA ALA A 57 20.85 -8.83 38.14
C ALA A 57 21.03 -8.81 36.61
N THR A 58 19.93 -8.57 35.88
CA THR A 58 19.92 -8.44 34.42
C THR A 58 18.98 -7.32 33.96
N VAL A 59 19.32 -6.71 32.83
CA VAL A 59 18.48 -5.77 32.07
C VAL A 59 18.46 -6.16 30.60
N VAL A 60 17.52 -5.63 29.82
CA VAL A 60 17.41 -5.87 28.38
C VAL A 60 17.71 -4.57 27.64
N LEU A 61 18.71 -4.59 26.76
CA LEU A 61 18.97 -3.54 25.80
C LEU A 61 18.27 -3.89 24.48
N LYS A 62 17.34 -3.06 24.03
CA LYS A 62 16.75 -3.10 22.68
C LYS A 62 17.31 -1.95 21.85
N VAL A 63 17.80 -2.26 20.66
CA VAL A 63 18.37 -1.30 19.70
C VAL A 63 17.84 -1.55 18.29
N ALA A 64 18.01 -0.57 17.40
CA ALA A 64 17.66 -0.73 15.98
C ALA A 64 18.40 -1.92 15.33
N ALA A 65 17.79 -2.51 14.29
CA ALA A 65 18.45 -3.56 13.51
C ALA A 65 19.77 -3.05 12.89
N THR A 66 20.77 -3.94 12.82
CA THR A 66 22.04 -3.65 12.14
C THR A 66 21.90 -3.60 10.61
N ASP A 67 20.88 -4.26 10.06
CA ASP A 67 20.51 -4.21 8.64
C ASP A 67 19.90 -2.85 8.27
N SER A 68 20.47 -2.18 7.27
CA SER A 68 20.10 -0.81 6.91
C SER A 68 18.71 -0.70 6.31
N VAL A 69 18.24 -1.72 5.58
CA VAL A 69 16.91 -1.72 4.95
C VAL A 69 15.85 -1.85 6.04
N SER A 70 16.00 -2.82 6.94
CA SER A 70 15.13 -3.04 8.10
C SER A 70 15.04 -1.79 8.97
N ARG A 71 16.18 -1.12 9.20
CA ARG A 71 16.25 0.13 9.95
C ARG A 71 15.52 1.29 9.26
N GLN A 72 15.70 1.44 7.95
CA GLN A 72 15.00 2.47 7.18
C GLN A 72 13.49 2.22 7.14
N THR A 73 13.05 0.97 6.99
CA THR A 73 11.63 0.59 7.03
C THR A 73 11.01 0.91 8.39
N GLY A 74 11.67 0.55 9.50
CA GLY A 74 11.19 0.85 10.84
C GLY A 74 11.07 2.36 11.11
N LEU A 75 12.01 3.15 10.59
CA LEU A 75 11.96 4.62 10.65
C LEU A 75 10.81 5.20 9.82
N ALA A 76 10.67 4.77 8.56
CA ALA A 76 9.62 5.24 7.66
C ALA A 76 8.22 4.94 8.21
N LEU A 77 8.04 3.79 8.88
CA LEU A 77 6.80 3.40 9.54
C LEU A 77 6.62 4.02 10.93
N GLY A 78 7.62 4.74 11.46
CA GLY A 78 7.57 5.39 12.77
C GLY A 78 7.60 4.43 13.97
N LEU A 79 7.98 3.16 13.78
CA LEU A 79 7.92 2.11 14.79
C LEU A 79 8.84 2.40 15.99
N TYR A 80 10.05 2.90 15.72
CA TYR A 80 11.05 3.19 16.76
C TYR A 80 10.67 4.39 17.62
N GLU A 81 10.18 5.47 16.99
CA GLU A 81 9.68 6.64 17.70
C GLU A 81 8.55 6.24 18.64
N ARG A 82 7.58 5.46 18.13
CA ARG A 82 6.42 5.00 18.90
C ARG A 82 6.81 4.23 20.16
N GLU A 83 7.69 3.25 20.02
CA GLU A 83 8.08 2.42 21.17
C GLU A 83 8.86 3.25 22.20
N VAL A 84 9.79 4.09 21.77
CA VAL A 84 10.54 4.97 22.68
C VAL A 84 9.60 5.92 23.42
N ARG A 85 8.68 6.57 22.69
CA ARG A 85 7.74 7.52 23.26
C ARG A 85 6.69 6.86 24.15
N PHE A 86 6.33 5.61 23.90
CA PHE A 86 5.54 4.85 24.85
C PHE A 86 6.25 4.77 26.20
N TYR A 87 7.53 4.37 26.24
CA TYR A 87 8.27 4.25 27.50
C TYR A 87 8.57 5.60 28.18
N THR A 88 8.68 6.71 27.44
CA THR A 88 8.94 8.03 28.03
C THR A 88 7.67 8.78 28.43
N ASP A 89 6.63 8.73 27.61
CA ASP A 89 5.46 9.62 27.72
C ASP A 89 4.24 8.91 28.33
N ILE A 90 4.13 7.59 28.14
CA ILE A 90 2.94 6.79 28.51
C ILE A 90 3.21 5.87 29.70
N ALA A 91 4.24 5.01 29.62
CA ALA A 91 4.56 4.02 30.65
C ALA A 91 4.66 4.62 32.07
N PRO A 92 5.22 5.83 32.30
CA PRO A 92 5.26 6.42 33.65
C PRO A 92 3.87 6.77 34.23
N ARG A 93 2.83 6.83 33.39
CA ARG A 93 1.45 7.18 33.76
C ARG A 93 0.60 5.94 34.04
N ILE A 94 1.11 4.75 33.75
CA ILE A 94 0.37 3.48 33.86
C ILE A 94 1.10 2.49 34.75
N GLY A 95 0.34 1.61 35.40
CA GLY A 95 0.86 0.40 36.02
C GLY A 95 0.63 -0.81 35.12
N GLY A 96 0.80 -2.02 35.68
CA GLY A 96 0.46 -3.27 35.00
C GLY A 96 1.67 -3.97 34.40
N PRO A 97 1.52 -4.65 33.25
CA PRO A 97 2.50 -5.61 32.74
C PRO A 97 3.64 -4.94 31.95
N VAL A 98 4.08 -3.73 32.31
CA VAL A 98 5.12 -2.98 31.58
C VAL A 98 6.46 -3.08 32.31
N ALA A 99 7.53 -3.38 31.58
CA ALA A 99 8.88 -3.41 32.14
C ALA A 99 9.34 -1.98 32.54
N PRO A 100 10.03 -1.80 33.68
CA PRO A 100 10.66 -0.53 34.01
C PRO A 100 11.65 -0.11 32.92
N CYS A 101 11.63 1.16 32.53
CA CYS A 101 12.61 1.73 31.61
C CYS A 101 13.68 2.50 32.40
N PHE A 102 14.94 2.10 32.26
CA PHE A 102 16.10 2.71 32.90
C PHE A 102 16.73 3.81 32.03
N SER A 103 16.71 3.63 30.71
CA SER A 103 17.24 4.60 29.76
C SER A 103 16.59 4.43 28.40
N SER A 104 16.40 5.54 27.69
CA SER A 104 15.82 5.56 26.35
C SER A 104 16.38 6.72 25.55
N ALA A 105 16.65 6.53 24.27
CA ALA A 105 16.95 7.62 23.35
C ALA A 105 16.53 7.26 21.92
N PHE A 106 16.26 8.29 21.11
CA PHE A 106 15.89 8.16 19.70
C PHE A 106 16.50 9.31 18.90
N ASN A 107 17.10 8.98 17.75
CA ASN A 107 17.60 9.92 16.76
C ASN A 107 16.73 9.83 15.49
N ALA A 108 15.95 10.88 15.24
CA ALA A 108 15.04 10.95 14.11
C ALA A 108 15.74 11.04 12.73
N GLU A 109 16.98 11.55 12.68
CA GLU A 109 17.74 11.69 11.43
C GLU A 109 18.30 10.34 10.97
N THR A 110 18.75 9.50 11.91
CA THR A 110 19.41 8.23 11.58
C THR A 110 18.53 7.00 11.80
N GLY A 111 17.42 7.14 12.53
CA GLY A 111 16.60 6.03 13.00
C GLY A 111 17.26 5.20 14.10
N ALA A 112 18.38 5.66 14.66
CA ALA A 112 19.01 5.01 15.79
C ALA A 112 18.17 5.19 17.06
N PHE A 113 18.04 4.14 17.86
CA PHE A 113 17.37 4.22 19.16
C PHE A 113 17.94 3.19 20.12
N HIS A 114 17.74 3.44 21.42
CA HIS A 114 17.90 2.41 22.44
C HIS A 114 16.77 2.47 23.47
N LEU A 115 16.46 1.30 24.03
CA LEU A 115 15.68 1.13 25.25
C LEU A 115 16.44 0.18 26.18
N LEU A 116 16.70 0.62 27.42
CA LEU A 116 17.25 -0.20 28.48
C LEU A 116 16.13 -0.52 29.48
N LEU A 117 15.62 -1.75 29.43
CA LEU A 117 14.42 -2.18 30.13
C LEU A 117 14.77 -3.20 31.23
N GLY A 118 13.92 -3.31 32.25
CA GLY A 118 14.00 -4.38 33.24
C GLY A 118 13.75 -5.74 32.61
N ASP A 119 14.59 -6.73 32.95
CA ASP A 119 14.37 -8.11 32.53
C ASP A 119 13.10 -8.66 33.20
N ALA A 120 12.36 -9.51 32.49
CA ALA A 120 11.17 -10.20 32.99
C ALA A 120 11.52 -11.56 33.64
N GLY A 121 12.78 -11.98 33.54
CA GLY A 121 13.25 -13.24 34.10
C GLY A 121 13.02 -13.38 35.62
N PRO A 122 12.66 -14.58 36.11
CA PRO A 122 12.34 -15.80 35.36
C PRO A 122 10.92 -15.75 34.73
N ALA A 123 10.81 -15.85 33.40
CA ALA A 123 9.54 -15.86 32.69
C ALA A 123 9.55 -16.82 31.49
N THR A 124 8.38 -17.20 31.00
CA THR A 124 8.20 -18.03 29.80
C THR A 124 7.35 -17.30 28.78
N VAL A 125 7.80 -17.26 27.52
CA VAL A 125 7.05 -16.67 26.40
C VAL A 125 5.77 -17.48 26.17
N GLY A 126 4.69 -16.81 25.81
CA GLY A 126 3.48 -17.47 25.31
C GLY A 126 3.74 -18.27 24.02
N ASP A 127 2.83 -19.18 23.69
CA ASP A 127 2.89 -20.01 22.49
C ASP A 127 1.59 -19.83 21.70
N GLU A 128 1.65 -19.01 20.65
CA GLU A 128 0.48 -18.66 19.83
C GLU A 128 -0.16 -19.88 19.14
N ILE A 129 0.69 -20.84 18.74
CA ILE A 129 0.23 -22.04 18.02
C ILE A 129 -0.57 -22.92 18.98
N ARG A 130 -0.02 -23.19 20.17
CA ARG A 130 -0.69 -23.98 21.20
C ARG A 130 -1.92 -23.27 21.76
N GLY A 131 -1.86 -21.95 21.89
CA GLY A 131 -2.88 -21.11 22.52
C GLY A 131 -2.80 -21.10 24.05
N ALA A 132 -3.43 -20.10 24.64
CA ALA A 132 -3.47 -19.83 26.08
C ALA A 132 -4.36 -20.83 26.82
N SER A 133 -3.95 -21.17 28.05
CA SER A 133 -4.88 -21.71 29.05
C SER A 133 -5.87 -20.64 29.53
N ALA A 134 -6.98 -21.07 30.15
CA ALA A 134 -7.95 -20.17 30.74
C ALA A 134 -7.31 -19.28 31.81
N GLU A 135 -6.41 -19.81 32.65
CA GLU A 135 -5.72 -19.01 33.67
C GLU A 135 -4.81 -17.94 33.07
N GLN A 136 -4.05 -18.28 32.02
CA GLN A 136 -3.22 -17.31 31.30
C GLN A 136 -4.05 -16.21 30.65
N ALA A 137 -5.18 -16.57 30.02
CA ALA A 137 -6.07 -15.62 29.38
C ALA A 137 -6.74 -14.67 30.38
N MET A 138 -7.18 -15.18 31.53
CA MET A 138 -7.72 -14.38 32.63
C MET A 138 -6.68 -13.41 33.19
N LEU A 139 -5.43 -13.86 33.34
CA LEU A 139 -4.32 -12.99 33.75
C LEU A 139 -4.06 -11.90 32.72
N ALA A 140 -3.89 -12.26 31.44
CA ALA A 140 -3.61 -11.31 30.36
C ALA A 140 -4.69 -10.22 30.26
N LEU A 141 -5.96 -10.59 30.25
CA LEU A 141 -7.05 -9.62 30.19
C LEU A 141 -7.18 -8.77 31.46
N SER A 142 -6.87 -9.32 32.63
CA SER A 142 -6.83 -8.53 33.87
C SER A 142 -5.70 -7.50 33.83
N GLU A 143 -4.50 -7.89 33.37
CA GLU A 143 -3.37 -6.96 33.25
C GLU A 143 -3.61 -5.90 32.16
N LEU A 144 -4.26 -6.26 31.05
CA LEU A 144 -4.71 -5.30 30.04
C LEU A 144 -5.72 -4.30 30.62
N GLY A 145 -6.68 -4.76 31.43
CA GLY A 145 -7.62 -3.87 32.12
C GLY A 145 -6.93 -2.88 33.05
N ARG A 146 -5.91 -3.32 33.81
CA ARG A 146 -5.10 -2.41 34.64
C ARG A 146 -4.31 -1.40 33.84
N LEU A 147 -3.85 -1.80 32.66
CA LEU A 147 -3.12 -0.93 31.74
C LEU A 147 -4.04 0.14 31.13
N HIS A 148 -5.25 -0.26 30.70
CA HIS A 148 -6.22 0.65 30.09
C HIS A 148 -6.88 1.59 31.10
N GLY A 149 -7.13 1.14 32.33
CA GLY A 149 -7.90 1.87 33.34
C GLY A 149 -7.52 3.36 33.51
N PRO A 150 -6.23 3.72 33.69
CA PRO A 150 -5.80 5.10 33.87
C PRO A 150 -5.92 6.01 32.63
N LEU A 151 -5.94 5.44 31.43
CA LEU A 151 -5.84 6.19 30.17
C LEU A 151 -7.10 6.10 29.30
N LEU A 152 -8.10 5.33 29.72
CA LEU A 152 -9.32 5.13 28.96
C LEU A 152 -10.05 6.48 28.77
N CYS A 153 -10.32 6.84 27.50
CA CYS A 153 -10.89 8.13 27.11
C CYS A 153 -10.09 9.37 27.57
N ASP A 154 -8.77 9.24 27.79
CA ASP A 154 -7.90 10.35 28.17
C ASP A 154 -7.69 11.36 27.01
N PRO A 155 -8.13 12.62 27.15
CA PRO A 155 -8.02 13.61 26.07
C PRO A 155 -6.58 14.09 25.81
N ALA A 156 -5.68 13.99 26.78
CA ALA A 156 -4.29 14.39 26.61
C ALA A 156 -3.48 13.34 25.84
N VAL A 157 -3.84 12.06 25.97
CA VAL A 157 -3.27 11.00 25.11
C VAL A 157 -3.90 11.07 23.71
N ALA A 158 -5.21 11.32 23.63
CA ALA A 158 -5.92 11.48 22.36
C ALA A 158 -5.37 12.62 21.48
N SER A 159 -4.75 13.66 22.05
CA SER A 159 -4.17 14.78 21.29
C SER A 159 -2.70 14.60 20.92
N ALA A 160 -2.09 13.45 21.24
CA ALA A 160 -0.70 13.18 20.93
C ALA A 160 -0.51 12.86 19.43
N GLU A 161 0.04 13.78 18.66
CA GLU A 161 0.22 13.64 17.19
C GLU A 161 1.07 12.42 16.80
N TRP A 162 2.06 12.05 17.60
CA TRP A 162 2.90 10.87 17.34
C TRP A 162 2.15 9.54 17.45
N LEU A 163 1.07 9.53 18.23
CA LEU A 163 0.25 8.37 18.51
C LEU A 163 -0.92 8.26 17.51
N ASN A 164 -1.44 9.39 17.04
CA ASN A 164 -2.54 9.48 16.07
C ASN A 164 -2.00 9.66 14.64
N ARG A 165 -1.60 8.56 13.99
CA ARG A 165 -1.29 8.57 12.55
C ARG A 165 -2.34 7.77 11.79
N GLU A 166 -2.80 8.30 10.66
CA GLU A 166 -3.72 7.58 9.78
C GLU A 166 -3.04 6.31 9.25
N ALA A 167 -3.76 5.18 9.31
CA ALA A 167 -3.33 3.96 8.65
C ALA A 167 -3.65 4.08 7.15
N PRO A 168 -2.71 3.78 6.24
CA PRO A 168 -2.90 3.96 4.80
C PRO A 168 -3.80 2.89 4.15
N VAL A 169 -4.63 2.18 4.95
CA VAL A 169 -5.46 1.08 4.46
C VAL A 169 -6.88 1.58 4.23
N ASN A 170 -7.31 1.53 2.97
CA ASN A 170 -8.68 1.81 2.54
C ASN A 170 -9.32 0.57 1.90
N GLN A 171 -10.61 0.66 1.58
CA GLN A 171 -11.39 -0.43 1.00
C GLN A 171 -10.80 -0.95 -0.31
N ALA A 172 -10.27 -0.06 -1.16
CA ALA A 172 -9.66 -0.47 -2.43
C ALA A 172 -8.39 -1.32 -2.22
N LEU A 173 -7.49 -0.87 -1.32
CA LEU A 173 -6.27 -1.60 -1.01
C LEU A 173 -6.58 -2.97 -0.38
N ILE A 174 -7.46 -3.02 0.63
CA ILE A 174 -7.79 -4.29 1.28
C ILE A 174 -8.52 -5.26 0.34
N ALA A 175 -9.36 -4.76 -0.58
CA ALA A 175 -9.99 -5.58 -1.60
C ALA A 175 -8.97 -6.21 -2.55
N GLY A 176 -7.97 -5.45 -3.00
CA GLY A 176 -6.87 -5.96 -3.82
C GLY A 176 -6.04 -7.01 -3.09
N LEU A 177 -5.68 -6.75 -1.83
CA LEU A 177 -4.96 -7.72 -0.98
C LEU A 177 -5.77 -8.99 -0.77
N TYR A 178 -7.08 -8.86 -0.51
CA TYR A 178 -7.95 -10.01 -0.34
C TYR A 178 -8.14 -10.84 -1.60
N ALA A 179 -8.22 -10.22 -2.78
CA ALA A 179 -8.31 -10.96 -4.04
C ALA A 179 -7.12 -11.94 -4.17
N GLY A 180 -5.90 -11.43 -3.94
CA GLY A 180 -4.69 -12.26 -3.92
C GLY A 180 -4.69 -13.29 -2.78
N PHE A 181 -5.17 -12.93 -1.60
CA PHE A 181 -5.30 -13.84 -0.45
C PHE A 181 -6.27 -15.01 -0.74
N ALA A 182 -7.44 -14.69 -1.26
CA ALA A 182 -8.52 -15.62 -1.55
C ALA A 182 -8.16 -16.59 -2.67
N GLU A 183 -7.36 -16.16 -3.65
CA GLU A 183 -6.76 -17.02 -4.66
C GLU A 183 -5.69 -17.92 -4.03
N ARG A 184 -4.73 -17.33 -3.31
CA ARG A 184 -3.59 -18.03 -2.70
C ARG A 184 -4.02 -19.16 -1.76
N TYR A 185 -5.06 -18.93 -0.97
CA TYR A 185 -5.55 -19.86 0.06
C TYR A 185 -6.94 -20.42 -0.27
N ALA A 186 -7.33 -20.45 -1.55
CA ALA A 186 -8.68 -20.82 -2.00
C ALA A 186 -9.22 -22.10 -1.36
N ASP A 187 -8.39 -23.15 -1.30
CA ASP A 187 -8.74 -24.47 -0.75
C ASP A 187 -8.66 -24.57 0.78
N GLN A 188 -8.13 -23.54 1.45
CA GLN A 188 -7.88 -23.53 2.90
C GLN A 188 -8.87 -22.64 3.65
N ILE A 189 -9.53 -21.69 2.97
CA ILE A 189 -10.53 -20.80 3.58
C ILE A 189 -11.89 -21.51 3.61
N ALA A 190 -12.44 -21.71 4.80
CA ALA A 190 -13.79 -22.27 4.95
C ALA A 190 -14.85 -21.32 4.38
N PRO A 191 -15.96 -21.82 3.81
CA PRO A 191 -16.99 -20.96 3.20
C PRO A 191 -17.55 -19.88 4.14
N ALA A 192 -17.73 -20.19 5.43
CA ALA A 192 -18.21 -19.21 6.41
C ALA A 192 -17.17 -18.11 6.70
N HIS A 193 -15.88 -18.43 6.63
CA HIS A 193 -14.79 -17.46 6.84
C HIS A 193 -14.62 -16.57 5.62
N ARG A 194 -14.83 -17.14 4.42
CA ARG A 194 -14.92 -16.38 3.16
C ARG A 194 -16.01 -15.31 3.20
N ASP A 195 -17.21 -15.67 3.66
CA ASP A 195 -18.33 -14.72 3.84
C ASP A 195 -17.95 -13.59 4.82
N VAL A 196 -17.30 -13.93 5.94
CA VAL A 196 -16.80 -12.91 6.89
C VAL A 196 -15.85 -11.92 6.22
N CYS A 197 -14.86 -12.41 5.46
CA CYS A 197 -13.91 -11.55 4.77
C CYS A 197 -14.61 -10.68 3.73
N GLU A 198 -15.44 -11.27 2.87
CA GLU A 198 -16.13 -10.56 1.77
C GLU A 198 -17.05 -9.45 2.30
N ARG A 199 -17.79 -9.73 3.39
CA ARG A 199 -18.66 -8.72 4.01
C ARG A 199 -17.88 -7.59 4.67
N LEU A 200 -16.77 -7.89 5.37
CA LEU A 200 -15.90 -6.86 5.94
C LEU A 200 -15.33 -5.95 4.85
N ILE A 201 -14.84 -6.53 3.76
CA ILE A 201 -14.19 -5.79 2.66
C ILE A 201 -15.21 -4.91 1.94
N ALA A 202 -16.42 -5.40 1.73
CA ALA A 202 -17.45 -4.66 1.01
C ALA A 202 -18.00 -3.44 1.77
N SER A 203 -17.75 -3.35 3.09
CA SER A 203 -18.17 -2.23 3.95
C SER A 203 -17.00 -1.58 4.68
N PHE A 204 -15.78 -1.74 4.17
CA PHE A 204 -14.56 -1.47 4.93
C PHE A 204 -14.40 0.01 5.30
N ASP A 205 -14.59 0.91 4.34
CA ASP A 205 -14.41 2.35 4.58
C ASP A 205 -15.50 2.87 5.54
N GLU A 206 -16.76 2.45 5.37
CA GLU A 206 -17.81 2.79 6.32
C GLU A 206 -17.57 2.19 7.71
N TYR A 207 -17.02 0.97 7.79
CA TYR A 207 -16.67 0.35 9.06
C TYR A 207 -15.61 1.18 9.79
N LEU A 208 -14.53 1.57 9.12
CA LEU A 208 -13.49 2.43 9.71
C LEU A 208 -14.04 3.79 10.13
N ALA A 209 -14.90 4.41 9.32
CA ALA A 209 -15.58 5.66 9.65
C ALA A 209 -16.48 5.51 10.90
N ALA A 210 -17.22 4.40 10.99
CA ALA A 210 -18.10 4.10 12.11
C ALA A 210 -17.34 3.85 13.43
N GLU A 211 -16.14 3.26 13.35
CA GLU A 211 -15.27 3.03 14.52
C GLU A 211 -14.44 4.25 14.91
N SER A 212 -14.36 5.26 14.02
CA SER A 212 -13.76 6.58 14.30
C SER A 212 -14.76 7.61 14.82
N ALA A 213 -16.03 7.21 15.01
CA ALA A 213 -17.08 8.13 15.43
C ALA A 213 -16.85 8.68 16.86
N PRO A 214 -17.23 9.94 17.17
CA PRO A 214 -16.93 10.59 18.46
C PRO A 214 -17.54 9.90 19.70
N ASP A 215 -18.56 9.06 19.52
CA ASP A 215 -19.23 8.31 20.58
C ASP A 215 -18.56 6.96 20.89
N ARG A 216 -17.49 6.60 20.15
CA ARG A 216 -16.74 5.36 20.39
C ARG A 216 -15.84 5.49 21.62
N VAL A 217 -15.68 4.37 22.34
CA VAL A 217 -14.79 4.28 23.49
C VAL A 217 -13.36 4.16 22.98
N MET A 218 -12.60 5.26 23.09
CA MET A 218 -11.21 5.33 22.64
C MET A 218 -10.23 5.13 23.78
N GLY A 219 -9.06 4.57 23.47
CA GLY A 219 -8.01 4.30 24.45
C GLY A 219 -6.68 3.95 23.78
N LEU A 220 -5.70 3.65 24.63
CA LEU A 220 -4.43 3.11 24.17
C LEU A 220 -4.65 1.71 23.61
N VAL A 221 -4.05 1.44 22.45
CA VAL A 221 -4.08 0.13 21.79
C VAL A 221 -2.64 -0.30 21.55
N HIS A 222 -2.25 -1.46 22.06
CA HIS A 222 -0.97 -2.10 21.79
C HIS A 222 -0.85 -2.46 20.31
N GLY A 223 -1.92 -2.98 19.69
CA GLY A 223 -2.00 -3.24 18.25
C GLY A 223 -1.46 -4.62 17.83
N ASP A 224 -0.58 -5.21 18.64
CA ASP A 224 -0.14 -6.61 18.51
C ASP A 224 -0.20 -7.40 19.85
N TYR A 225 -1.33 -7.30 20.56
CA TYR A 225 -1.53 -7.91 21.88
C TYR A 225 -1.79 -9.43 21.81
N ARG A 226 -0.74 -10.22 21.54
CA ARG A 226 -0.78 -11.68 21.34
C ARG A 226 0.27 -12.44 22.17
N LEU A 227 0.20 -13.77 22.21
CA LEU A 227 0.98 -14.58 23.16
C LEU A 227 2.49 -14.49 22.94
N ASP A 228 2.94 -14.34 21.70
CA ASP A 228 4.37 -14.20 21.38
C ASP A 228 4.99 -12.93 22.00
N ASN A 229 4.15 -11.92 22.31
CA ASN A 229 4.55 -10.67 22.96
C ASN A 229 4.30 -10.68 24.49
N MET A 230 4.01 -11.86 25.06
CA MET A 230 3.68 -12.02 26.48
C MET A 230 4.69 -12.92 27.20
N LEU A 231 5.32 -12.39 28.25
CA LEU A 231 6.25 -13.09 29.12
C LEU A 231 5.57 -13.40 30.46
N PHE A 232 5.14 -14.65 30.64
CA PHE A 232 4.46 -15.12 31.85
C PHE A 232 5.47 -15.42 32.96
N GLY A 233 5.34 -14.71 34.08
CA GLY A 233 6.23 -14.83 35.23
C GLY A 233 6.19 -16.23 35.87
N GLN A 234 7.37 -16.77 36.14
CA GLN A 234 7.55 -18.02 36.88
C GLN A 234 7.78 -17.73 38.37
N PRO A 235 7.76 -18.74 39.26
CA PRO A 235 8.06 -18.52 40.68
C PRO A 235 9.38 -17.76 40.88
N GLY A 236 9.31 -16.62 41.55
CA GLY A 236 10.45 -15.71 41.76
C GLY A 236 10.51 -14.53 40.78
N ALA A 237 9.59 -14.41 39.82
CA ALA A 237 9.46 -13.23 38.98
C ALA A 237 8.84 -12.04 39.72
N ASP A 238 9.31 -10.83 39.40
CA ASP A 238 8.79 -9.58 39.95
C ASP A 238 7.37 -9.25 39.45
N ARG A 239 7.00 -9.79 38.28
CA ARG A 239 5.74 -9.52 37.59
C ARG A 239 5.08 -10.82 37.16
N PRO A 240 3.75 -10.95 37.29
CA PRO A 240 3.04 -12.13 36.81
C PRO A 240 2.98 -12.19 35.28
N LEU A 241 3.03 -11.03 34.61
CA LEU A 241 3.08 -10.89 33.16
C LEU A 241 3.91 -9.65 32.81
N THR A 242 4.72 -9.75 31.76
CA THR A 242 5.33 -8.60 31.08
C THR A 242 4.93 -8.63 29.61
N VAL A 243 4.34 -7.54 29.12
CA VAL A 243 3.98 -7.32 27.71
C VAL A 243 5.08 -6.49 27.06
N VAL A 244 5.58 -6.97 25.93
CA VAL A 244 6.69 -6.38 25.19
C VAL A 244 6.27 -6.00 23.77
N ASP A 245 7.13 -5.26 23.09
CA ASP A 245 6.98 -4.87 21.68
C ASP A 245 5.89 -3.83 21.42
N TRP A 246 6.05 -2.65 22.03
CA TRP A 246 5.11 -1.52 21.95
C TRP A 246 5.24 -0.68 20.67
N GLN A 247 5.85 -1.22 19.61
CA GLN A 247 6.12 -0.51 18.36
C GLN A 247 4.86 -0.21 17.52
N THR A 248 3.79 -0.98 17.73
CA THR A 248 2.49 -0.80 17.07
C THR A 248 1.51 0.05 17.88
N VAL A 249 1.96 0.64 18.99
CA VAL A 249 1.08 1.39 19.88
C VAL A 249 0.40 2.55 19.14
N THR A 250 -0.90 2.68 19.37
CA THR A 250 -1.74 3.71 18.75
C THR A 250 -2.85 4.16 19.70
N TRP A 251 -3.54 5.22 19.32
CA TRP A 251 -4.79 5.64 19.94
C TRP A 251 -5.94 5.20 19.03
N GLY A 252 -6.87 4.42 19.57
CA GLY A 252 -7.91 3.77 18.78
C GLY A 252 -9.06 3.25 19.63
N PRO A 253 -9.98 2.46 19.04
CA PRO A 253 -11.04 1.79 19.77
C PRO A 253 -10.45 0.93 20.90
N ALA A 254 -10.79 1.24 22.16
CA ALA A 254 -10.07 0.69 23.32
C ALA A 254 -10.21 -0.84 23.50
N MET A 255 -11.16 -1.46 22.81
CA MET A 255 -11.42 -2.89 22.88
C MET A 255 -10.67 -3.69 21.81
N THR A 256 -9.88 -3.05 20.94
CA THR A 256 -9.13 -3.72 19.87
C THR A 256 -8.24 -4.84 20.41
N ASP A 257 -7.42 -4.57 21.44
CA ASP A 257 -6.52 -5.59 22.00
C ASP A 257 -7.27 -6.73 22.70
N VAL A 258 -8.40 -6.45 23.34
CA VAL A 258 -9.25 -7.48 23.96
C VAL A 258 -9.81 -8.41 22.88
N ALA A 259 -10.36 -7.83 21.81
CA ALA A 259 -10.91 -8.60 20.69
C ALA A 259 -9.82 -9.38 19.96
N TYR A 260 -8.68 -8.76 19.69
CA TYR A 260 -7.55 -9.37 19.02
C TYR A 260 -6.98 -10.54 19.83
N PHE A 261 -6.73 -10.35 21.13
CA PHE A 261 -6.25 -11.42 22.00
C PHE A 261 -7.25 -12.57 22.08
N MET A 262 -8.53 -12.28 22.31
CA MET A 262 -9.54 -13.34 22.39
C MET A 262 -9.65 -14.12 21.09
N GLY A 263 -9.62 -13.43 19.95
CA GLY A 263 -9.72 -14.06 18.63
C GLY A 263 -8.46 -14.77 18.15
N CYS A 264 -7.28 -14.47 18.70
CA CYS A 264 -6.00 -15.05 18.26
C CYS A 264 -5.47 -16.10 19.26
N ALA A 265 -5.32 -15.68 20.52
CA ALA A 265 -4.56 -16.39 21.55
C ALA A 265 -5.30 -17.57 22.18
N LEU A 266 -6.62 -17.65 22.07
CA LEU A 266 -7.42 -18.69 22.70
C LEU A 266 -7.85 -19.77 21.70
N PRO A 267 -7.72 -21.07 22.05
CA PRO A 267 -8.47 -22.11 21.35
C PRO A 267 -9.98 -21.81 21.40
N VAL A 268 -10.68 -22.05 20.29
CA VAL A 268 -12.10 -21.66 20.12
C VAL A 268 -12.99 -22.16 21.25
N GLU A 269 -12.83 -23.42 21.67
CA GLU A 269 -13.66 -23.98 22.74
C GLU A 269 -13.41 -23.33 24.11
N VAL A 270 -12.14 -23.01 24.42
CA VAL A 270 -11.78 -22.31 25.66
C VAL A 270 -12.35 -20.89 25.66
N ARG A 271 -12.29 -20.19 24.52
CA ARG A 271 -12.92 -18.87 24.36
C ARG A 271 -14.42 -18.93 24.60
N ARG A 272 -15.12 -19.91 24.02
CA ARG A 272 -16.58 -20.08 24.16
C ARG A 272 -16.97 -20.39 25.60
N GLU A 273 -16.25 -21.30 26.26
CA GLU A 273 -16.53 -21.70 27.65
C GLU A 273 -16.36 -20.54 28.64
N HIS A 274 -15.34 -19.70 28.44
CA HIS A 274 -14.96 -18.66 29.41
C HIS A 274 -15.27 -17.23 28.96
N TYR A 275 -15.99 -17.03 27.85
CA TYR A 275 -16.18 -15.73 27.20
C TYR A 275 -16.61 -14.61 28.18
N ASP A 276 -17.67 -14.86 28.94
CA ASP A 276 -18.22 -13.87 29.87
C ASP A 276 -17.31 -13.61 31.06
N ALA A 277 -16.59 -14.64 31.54
CA ALA A 277 -15.64 -14.50 32.64
C ALA A 277 -14.41 -13.68 32.22
N LEU A 278 -13.94 -13.87 30.99
CA LEU A 278 -12.84 -13.12 30.39
C LEU A 278 -13.17 -11.63 30.29
N LEU A 279 -14.33 -11.28 29.73
CA LEU A 279 -14.78 -9.89 29.66
C LEU A 279 -14.97 -9.26 31.05
N SER A 280 -15.53 -10.03 31.99
CA SER A 280 -15.72 -9.58 33.37
C SER A 280 -14.40 -9.33 34.09
N ALA A 281 -13.38 -10.15 33.85
CA ALA A 281 -12.04 -9.98 34.41
C ALA A 281 -11.37 -8.69 33.92
N TYR A 282 -11.41 -8.44 32.60
CA TYR A 282 -10.95 -7.19 32.01
C TYR A 282 -11.66 -5.98 32.62
N HIS A 283 -13.00 -5.99 32.61
CA HIS A 283 -13.82 -4.87 33.12
C HIS A 283 -13.54 -4.58 34.60
N SER A 284 -13.46 -5.62 35.43
CA SER A 284 -13.17 -5.48 36.86
C SER A 284 -11.77 -4.90 37.12
N ALA A 285 -10.83 -5.17 36.23
CA ALA A 285 -9.45 -4.71 36.35
C ALA A 285 -9.23 -3.26 35.91
N LEU A 286 -10.19 -2.64 35.21
CA LEU A 286 -10.15 -1.21 34.87
C LEU A 286 -10.14 -0.29 36.10
N GLY A 287 -10.57 -0.80 37.26
CA GLY A 287 -10.57 -0.09 38.54
C GLY A 287 -11.94 -0.10 39.22
N PRO A 288 -12.07 0.53 40.41
CA PRO A 288 -13.30 0.49 41.20
C PRO A 288 -14.48 1.24 40.58
N ASN A 289 -14.23 2.24 39.72
CA ASN A 289 -15.25 3.05 39.06
C ASN A 289 -14.89 3.25 37.58
N PRO A 290 -14.96 2.19 36.75
CA PRO A 290 -14.61 2.31 35.34
C PRO A 290 -15.59 3.26 34.62
N PRO A 291 -15.12 4.05 33.64
CA PRO A 291 -15.97 4.99 32.91
C PRO A 291 -16.92 4.29 31.91
N ILE A 292 -16.79 2.97 31.76
CA ILE A 292 -17.59 2.12 30.87
C ILE A 292 -18.22 0.95 31.63
N THR A 293 -19.33 0.44 31.12
CA THR A 293 -20.01 -0.75 31.63
C THR A 293 -19.48 -2.03 30.99
N LEU A 294 -19.79 -3.18 31.59
CA LEU A 294 -19.49 -4.49 30.98
C LEU A 294 -20.22 -4.67 29.63
N HIS A 295 -21.36 -4.00 29.43
CA HIS A 295 -22.06 -4.01 28.15
C HIS A 295 -21.26 -3.27 27.08
N ASP A 296 -20.69 -2.11 27.41
CA ASP A 296 -19.84 -1.35 26.49
C ASP A 296 -18.57 -2.13 26.12
N VAL A 297 -17.99 -2.86 27.08
CA VAL A 297 -16.88 -3.81 26.80
C VAL A 297 -17.31 -4.86 25.79
N ARG A 298 -18.48 -5.50 26.01
CA ARG A 298 -18.97 -6.55 25.10
C ARG A 298 -19.24 -6.00 23.70
N ASP A 299 -19.87 -4.85 23.58
CA ASP A 299 -20.17 -4.23 22.28
C ASP A 299 -18.90 -3.79 21.56
N GLY A 300 -17.97 -3.15 22.28
CA GLY A 300 -16.68 -2.77 21.72
C GLY A 300 -15.86 -3.97 21.26
N VAL A 301 -15.79 -5.05 22.06
CA VAL A 301 -15.12 -6.30 21.65
C VAL A 301 -15.78 -6.88 20.39
N ARG A 302 -17.11 -6.93 20.35
CA ARG A 302 -17.87 -7.42 19.18
C ARG A 302 -17.49 -6.66 17.92
N ARG A 303 -17.52 -5.32 17.96
CA ARG A 303 -17.16 -4.45 16.82
C ARG A 303 -15.71 -4.65 16.38
N GLN A 304 -14.81 -4.84 17.33
CA GLN A 304 -13.37 -4.92 17.06
C GLN A 304 -12.87 -6.33 16.69
N THR A 305 -13.74 -7.34 16.64
CA THR A 305 -13.36 -8.71 16.20
C THR A 305 -12.78 -8.76 14.78
N PHE A 306 -13.14 -7.82 13.91
CA PHE A 306 -12.63 -7.73 12.54
C PHE A 306 -11.15 -7.35 12.46
N PHE A 307 -10.58 -6.73 13.50
CA PHE A 307 -9.17 -6.32 13.49
C PHE A 307 -8.21 -7.47 13.20
N GLY A 308 -8.45 -8.63 13.82
CA GLY A 308 -7.64 -9.82 13.57
C GLY A 308 -7.83 -10.43 12.18
N VAL A 309 -9.03 -10.31 11.59
CA VAL A 309 -9.28 -10.72 10.19
C VAL A 309 -8.47 -9.84 9.24
N MET A 310 -8.48 -8.52 9.45
CA MET A 310 -7.67 -7.56 8.68
C MET A 310 -6.18 -7.90 8.78
N MET A 311 -5.68 -8.12 9.99
CA MET A 311 -4.28 -8.46 10.22
C MET A 311 -3.87 -9.76 9.51
N ALA A 312 -4.71 -10.80 9.53
CA ALA A 312 -4.41 -12.05 8.85
C ALA A 312 -4.29 -11.88 7.32
N ILE A 313 -5.19 -11.10 6.71
CA ILE A 313 -5.16 -10.80 5.27
C ILE A 313 -3.94 -9.96 4.91
N ILE A 314 -3.73 -8.83 5.60
CA ILE A 314 -2.65 -7.89 5.26
C ILE A 314 -1.29 -8.54 5.48
N SER A 315 -1.05 -9.12 6.65
CA SER A 315 0.27 -9.66 6.99
C SER A 315 0.68 -10.81 6.05
N SER A 316 -0.22 -11.73 5.73
CA SER A 316 0.09 -12.86 4.84
C SER A 316 0.42 -12.44 3.41
N MET A 317 -0.08 -11.28 2.95
CA MET A 317 0.17 -10.76 1.62
C MET A 317 1.46 -9.91 1.52
N LEU A 318 1.94 -9.38 2.64
CA LEU A 318 3.10 -8.48 2.68
C LEU A 318 4.40 -9.12 3.16
N VAL A 319 4.36 -10.27 3.85
CA VAL A 319 5.56 -10.95 4.34
C VAL A 319 6.02 -12.08 3.40
N GLU A 320 7.30 -12.45 3.53
CA GLU A 320 7.86 -13.57 2.78
C GLU A 320 7.12 -14.88 3.11
N ARG A 321 6.83 -15.65 2.06
CA ARG A 321 6.08 -16.89 2.18
C ARG A 321 6.90 -18.00 2.81
N THR A 322 6.34 -18.63 3.84
CA THR A 322 6.88 -19.86 4.45
C THR A 322 5.75 -20.81 4.82
N GLU A 323 5.98 -22.13 4.81
CA GLU A 323 4.94 -23.12 5.20
C GLU A 323 4.44 -22.90 6.63
N ARG A 324 5.35 -22.53 7.55
CA ARG A 324 5.01 -22.19 8.93
C ARG A 324 4.19 -20.90 9.01
N GLY A 325 4.57 -19.87 8.26
CA GLY A 325 3.84 -18.61 8.17
C GLY A 325 2.43 -18.81 7.63
N ASP A 326 2.28 -19.56 6.53
CA ASP A 326 0.98 -19.91 5.94
C ASP A 326 0.09 -20.63 6.97
N SER A 327 0.64 -21.61 7.70
CA SER A 327 -0.11 -22.34 8.74
C SER A 327 -0.56 -21.43 9.89
N MET A 328 0.29 -20.48 10.30
CA MET A 328 -0.01 -19.50 11.35
C MET A 328 -1.13 -18.55 10.90
N PHE A 329 -1.02 -17.96 9.71
CA PHE A 329 -2.02 -17.01 9.20
C PHE A 329 -3.38 -17.68 8.97
N MET A 330 -3.42 -18.92 8.48
CA MET A 330 -4.68 -19.64 8.31
C MET A 330 -5.33 -20.02 9.65
N THR A 331 -4.53 -20.36 10.66
CA THR A 331 -5.03 -20.60 12.02
C THR A 331 -5.59 -19.32 12.63
N MET A 332 -4.86 -18.21 12.47
CA MET A 332 -5.26 -16.88 12.95
C MET A 332 -6.54 -16.41 12.27
N LEU A 333 -6.64 -16.50 10.93
CA LEU A 333 -7.86 -16.19 10.18
C LEU A 333 -9.04 -17.01 10.72
N ALA A 334 -8.88 -18.33 10.83
CA ALA A 334 -9.95 -19.20 11.27
C ALA A 334 -10.45 -18.84 12.68
N ARG A 335 -9.55 -18.63 13.65
CA ARG A 335 -9.94 -18.28 15.03
C ARG A 335 -10.64 -16.91 15.11
N HIS A 336 -10.16 -15.91 14.35
CA HIS A 336 -10.81 -14.60 14.29
C HIS A 336 -12.17 -14.64 13.61
N CYS A 337 -12.31 -15.35 12.48
CA CYS A 337 -13.61 -15.52 11.82
C CYS A 337 -14.61 -16.27 12.71
N GLU A 338 -14.19 -17.32 13.44
CA GLU A 338 -15.04 -17.96 14.44
C GLU A 338 -15.46 -16.98 15.55
N HIS A 339 -14.59 -16.04 15.94
CA HIS A 339 -14.94 -15.03 16.93
C HIS A 339 -15.99 -14.07 16.39
N VAL A 340 -15.80 -13.54 15.17
CA VAL A 340 -16.79 -12.71 14.46
C VAL A 340 -18.17 -13.39 14.44
N LEU A 341 -18.22 -14.69 14.09
CA LEU A 341 -19.45 -15.46 13.98
C LEU A 341 -20.11 -15.71 15.35
N ASP A 342 -19.33 -16.08 16.37
CA ASP A 342 -19.85 -16.39 17.71
C ASP A 342 -20.57 -15.20 18.38
N VAL A 343 -20.16 -13.98 18.06
CA VAL A 343 -20.70 -12.74 18.65
C VAL A 343 -21.60 -11.96 17.70
N ASP A 344 -21.95 -12.56 16.56
CA ASP A 344 -22.75 -11.93 15.51
C ASP A 344 -22.19 -10.54 15.12
N ALA A 345 -20.87 -10.41 14.99
CA ALA A 345 -20.25 -9.12 14.66
C ALA A 345 -20.61 -8.65 13.25
N LEU A 346 -20.95 -9.57 12.34
CA LEU A 346 -21.39 -9.23 10.98
C LEU A 346 -22.66 -8.37 10.94
N SER A 347 -23.54 -8.45 11.94
CA SER A 347 -24.72 -7.56 11.99
C SER A 347 -24.43 -6.17 12.57
N ALA A 348 -23.19 -5.94 13.03
CA ALA A 348 -22.69 -4.61 13.40
C ALA A 348 -21.97 -3.89 12.23
N LEU A 349 -21.70 -4.59 11.12
CA LEU A 349 -21.15 -3.96 9.92
C LEU A 349 -22.19 -3.04 9.27
N PRO A 350 -21.76 -1.90 8.71
CA PRO A 350 -22.58 -1.09 7.82
C PRO A 350 -23.08 -1.89 6.60
N GLU A 351 -24.09 -1.37 5.92
CA GLU A 351 -24.49 -1.90 4.62
C GLU A 351 -23.32 -1.76 3.63
N PRO A 352 -23.04 -2.78 2.80
CA PRO A 352 -21.98 -2.69 1.81
C PRO A 352 -22.19 -1.52 0.84
N THR A 353 -21.14 -0.74 0.62
CA THR A 353 -21.16 0.36 -0.34
C THR A 353 -20.07 0.14 -1.38
N ALA A 354 -20.44 0.27 -2.65
CA ALA A 354 -19.47 0.34 -3.72
C ALA A 354 -18.77 1.71 -3.63
N PRO A 355 -17.44 1.77 -3.50
CA PRO A 355 -16.75 3.05 -3.38
C PRO A 355 -16.99 3.90 -4.63
N GLU A 356 -17.38 5.16 -4.45
CA GLU A 356 -17.59 6.08 -5.57
C GLU A 356 -16.27 6.31 -6.31
N PRO A 357 -16.23 6.21 -7.66
CA PRO A 357 -15.02 6.46 -8.44
C PRO A 357 -14.43 7.83 -8.13
N LEU A 358 -13.11 7.91 -7.96
CA LEU A 358 -12.46 9.19 -7.73
C LEU A 358 -12.46 10.03 -9.01
N ALA A 359 -12.58 11.34 -8.84
CA ALA A 359 -12.50 12.30 -9.93
C ALA A 359 -11.32 13.28 -9.68
N PRO A 360 -10.56 13.64 -10.72
CA PRO A 360 -9.52 14.65 -10.60
C PRO A 360 -10.12 16.04 -10.36
N THR A 361 -9.31 16.95 -9.85
CA THR A 361 -9.62 18.37 -9.71
C THR A 361 -9.07 19.19 -10.88
N ALA A 362 -9.49 20.45 -10.99
CA ALA A 362 -8.96 21.34 -12.03
C ALA A 362 -7.46 21.65 -11.88
N GLU A 363 -6.92 21.54 -10.66
CA GLU A 363 -5.49 21.72 -10.40
C GLU A 363 -4.66 20.58 -10.98
N ASP A 364 -5.24 19.37 -11.03
CA ASP A 364 -4.57 18.16 -11.54
C ASP A 364 -4.26 18.23 -13.05
N ASP A 365 -4.79 19.21 -13.81
CA ASP A 365 -4.43 19.43 -15.22
C ASP A 365 -3.07 20.14 -15.40
N GLY A 366 -2.54 20.74 -14.32
CA GLY A 366 -1.28 21.48 -14.29
C GLY A 366 -0.10 20.69 -13.71
N GLU A 367 1.05 21.36 -13.56
CA GLU A 367 2.26 20.78 -12.95
C GLU A 367 2.14 20.63 -11.42
N HIS A 368 2.66 19.52 -10.90
CA HIS A 368 2.75 19.25 -9.47
C HIS A 368 4.15 19.49 -8.91
N PRO A 369 4.28 19.81 -7.61
CA PRO A 369 5.58 19.87 -6.95
C PRO A 369 6.31 18.51 -7.00
N PRO A 370 7.57 18.46 -7.44
CA PRO A 370 8.32 17.21 -7.49
C PRO A 370 8.74 16.72 -6.11
N GLY A 371 8.74 15.39 -5.93
CA GLY A 371 9.40 14.73 -4.80
C GLY A 371 10.92 14.68 -4.98
N ASP A 372 11.64 14.09 -4.02
CA ASP A 372 13.11 13.99 -4.05
C ASP A 372 13.61 12.77 -4.85
N GLU A 373 12.72 11.88 -5.31
CA GLU A 373 13.09 10.63 -5.96
C GLU A 373 13.66 10.86 -7.36
N PRO A 374 14.78 10.22 -7.75
CA PRO A 374 15.42 10.48 -9.04
C PRO A 374 14.53 10.29 -10.27
N LEU A 375 13.61 9.32 -10.21
CA LEU A 375 12.67 8.99 -11.29
C LEU A 375 11.28 9.59 -11.05
N TRP A 376 11.15 10.59 -10.20
CA TRP A 376 9.93 11.39 -10.16
C TRP A 376 9.74 12.05 -11.52
N ASN A 377 8.53 11.92 -12.07
CA ASN A 377 8.21 12.53 -13.34
C ASN A 377 6.77 13.07 -13.37
N GLU A 378 6.61 14.13 -14.14
CA GLU A 378 5.30 14.66 -14.56
C GLU A 378 5.05 14.24 -16.01
N SER A 379 3.88 13.73 -16.36
CA SER A 379 3.66 13.16 -17.70
C SER A 379 2.25 13.33 -18.22
N TRP A 380 2.12 13.95 -19.39
CA TRP A 380 0.87 14.06 -20.16
C TRP A 380 0.95 13.19 -21.41
N TYR A 381 -0.09 12.41 -21.68
CA TYR A 381 -0.30 11.74 -22.96
C TYR A 381 -1.59 12.20 -23.63
N PHE A 382 -1.55 12.15 -24.96
CA PHE A 382 -2.68 12.44 -25.84
C PHE A 382 -2.66 11.44 -26.99
N ASP A 383 -3.73 10.71 -27.22
CA ASP A 383 -3.86 9.85 -28.39
C ASP A 383 -5.16 10.09 -29.17
N PHE A 384 -5.14 9.71 -30.43
CA PHE A 384 -6.27 9.82 -31.35
C PHE A 384 -6.21 8.74 -32.42
N VAL A 385 -7.36 8.38 -32.98
CA VAL A 385 -7.46 7.45 -34.09
C VAL A 385 -8.62 7.80 -35.01
N ASP A 386 -8.35 7.85 -36.31
CA ASP A 386 -9.37 7.93 -37.35
C ASP A 386 -9.38 6.62 -38.17
N PRO A 387 -10.36 5.74 -37.92
CA PRO A 387 -10.47 4.48 -38.67
C PRO A 387 -10.88 4.68 -40.14
N GLN A 388 -11.46 5.82 -40.52
CA GLN A 388 -11.86 6.07 -41.91
C GLN A 388 -10.65 6.47 -42.76
N GLN A 389 -9.75 7.28 -42.19
CA GLN A 389 -8.48 7.65 -42.81
C GLN A 389 -7.36 6.62 -42.56
N GLU A 390 -7.63 5.60 -41.72
CA GLU A 390 -6.68 4.57 -41.28
C GLU A 390 -5.39 5.14 -40.70
N ILE A 391 -5.53 6.15 -39.85
CA ILE A 391 -4.42 6.86 -39.23
C ILE A 391 -4.69 7.09 -37.75
N GLY A 392 -3.64 6.98 -36.94
CA GLY A 392 -3.68 7.37 -35.54
C GLY A 392 -2.35 7.97 -35.12
N GLY A 393 -2.36 8.69 -34.01
CA GLY A 393 -1.14 9.18 -33.40
C GLY A 393 -1.24 9.32 -31.90
N TRP A 394 -0.10 9.56 -31.28
CA TRP A 394 -0.01 9.92 -29.88
C TRP A 394 1.12 10.90 -29.63
N VAL A 395 0.94 11.74 -28.62
CA VAL A 395 1.90 12.72 -28.13
C VAL A 395 2.10 12.49 -26.64
N ARG A 396 3.34 12.65 -26.18
CA ARG A 396 3.70 12.63 -24.78
C ARG A 396 4.73 13.70 -24.45
N LEU A 397 4.54 14.36 -23.32
CA LEU A 397 5.59 15.08 -22.60
C LEU A 397 5.82 14.38 -21.26
N GLY A 398 7.07 14.04 -20.94
CA GLY A 398 7.50 13.62 -19.62
C GLY A 398 8.58 14.55 -19.07
N LEU A 399 8.34 15.23 -17.96
CA LEU A 399 9.32 16.07 -17.28
C LEU A 399 9.97 15.29 -16.14
N TYR A 400 11.30 15.26 -16.09
CA TYR A 400 12.08 14.59 -15.06
C TYR A 400 13.01 15.59 -14.35
N PRO A 401 12.49 16.38 -13.40
CA PRO A 401 13.23 17.48 -12.79
C PRO A 401 14.50 17.01 -12.05
N ASN A 402 14.46 15.86 -11.39
CA ASN A 402 15.55 15.37 -10.54
C ASN A 402 16.74 14.78 -11.32
N ILE A 403 16.57 14.55 -12.63
CA ILE A 403 17.65 14.17 -13.55
C ILE A 403 17.80 15.17 -14.70
N GLU A 404 17.22 16.37 -14.54
CA GLU A 404 17.36 17.52 -15.45
C GLU A 404 17.09 17.19 -16.94
N THR A 405 16.04 16.41 -17.22
CA THR A 405 15.69 16.06 -18.61
C THR A 405 14.18 16.09 -18.87
N SER A 406 13.83 16.10 -20.15
CA SER A 406 12.46 15.95 -20.63
C SER A 406 12.43 14.95 -21.79
N TRP A 407 11.37 14.14 -21.82
CA TRP A 407 11.12 13.17 -22.87
C TRP A 407 9.90 13.60 -23.67
N ILE A 408 10.12 13.90 -24.95
CA ILE A 408 9.08 14.27 -25.89
C ILE A 408 8.90 13.15 -26.90
N ASN A 409 7.67 12.68 -27.05
CA ASN A 409 7.30 11.70 -28.05
C ASN A 409 6.11 12.23 -28.86
N GLY A 410 6.19 12.17 -30.18
CA GLY A 410 5.07 12.44 -31.08
C GLY A 410 5.14 11.48 -32.24
N LEU A 411 4.17 10.58 -32.34
CA LEU A 411 4.15 9.55 -33.36
C LEU A 411 2.84 9.53 -34.13
N VAL A 412 2.93 9.22 -35.41
CA VAL A 412 1.77 9.05 -36.32
C VAL A 412 2.00 7.78 -37.13
N CYS A 413 0.97 6.94 -37.24
CA CYS A 413 1.07 5.66 -37.92
C CYS A 413 -0.25 5.25 -38.59
N GLY A 414 -0.16 4.38 -39.58
CA GLY A 414 -1.27 3.75 -40.27
C GLY A 414 -0.79 2.49 -41.01
N PRO A 415 -1.69 1.59 -41.44
CA PRO A 415 -1.29 0.33 -42.07
C PRO A 415 -0.59 0.54 -43.43
N ASP A 416 -0.95 1.62 -44.14
CA ASP A 416 -0.45 1.92 -45.49
C ASP A 416 0.45 3.17 -45.54
N ILE A 417 0.94 3.63 -44.39
CA ILE A 417 1.90 4.74 -44.28
C ILE A 417 3.06 4.35 -43.35
N PRO A 418 4.26 4.93 -43.54
CA PRO A 418 5.33 4.81 -42.56
C PRO A 418 4.89 5.26 -41.17
N THR A 419 5.52 4.72 -40.14
CA THR A 419 5.47 5.31 -38.80
C THR A 419 6.37 6.54 -38.79
N TYR A 420 5.80 7.70 -38.47
CA TYR A 420 6.52 8.96 -38.35
C TYR A 420 6.75 9.23 -36.87
N ALA A 421 7.99 9.51 -36.47
CA ALA A 421 8.35 9.72 -35.07
C ALA A 421 9.16 11.01 -34.89
N LEU A 422 8.66 11.87 -34.00
CA LEU A 422 9.35 12.98 -33.37
C LEU A 422 9.72 12.52 -31.96
N LEU A 423 10.99 12.20 -31.73
CA LEU A 423 11.46 11.68 -30.45
C LEU A 423 12.61 12.55 -29.96
N ASP A 424 12.52 13.02 -28.73
CA ASP A 424 13.60 13.68 -28.01
C ASP A 424 13.65 13.13 -26.59
N PHE A 425 14.68 12.32 -26.30
CA PHE A 425 14.93 11.75 -24.98
C PHE A 425 16.08 12.46 -24.25
N GLU A 426 16.71 13.44 -24.90
CA GLU A 426 17.91 14.13 -24.42
C GLU A 426 17.65 15.60 -24.05
N GLY A 427 16.45 16.12 -24.31
CA GLY A 427 16.10 17.51 -24.05
C GLY A 427 16.84 18.47 -24.98
N THR A 428 16.89 18.15 -26.28
CA THR A 428 17.65 18.90 -27.30
C THR A 428 16.98 20.20 -27.77
N ASP A 429 15.73 20.43 -27.36
CA ASP A 429 14.86 21.52 -27.84
C ASP A 429 14.59 21.48 -29.36
N ALA A 430 14.82 20.34 -30.03
CA ALA A 430 14.61 20.19 -31.47
C ALA A 430 13.13 20.11 -31.88
N ILE A 431 12.24 19.91 -30.91
CA ILE A 431 10.80 19.77 -31.08
C ILE A 431 10.11 20.91 -30.35
N GLU A 432 9.33 21.71 -31.09
CA GLU A 432 8.43 22.71 -30.52
C GLU A 432 7.15 22.01 -30.08
N LEU A 433 6.95 21.85 -28.78
CA LEU A 433 5.73 21.29 -28.19
C LEU A 433 5.06 22.34 -27.29
N THR A 434 3.76 22.54 -27.45
CA THR A 434 2.96 23.36 -26.55
C THR A 434 1.72 22.58 -26.13
N LEU A 435 1.52 22.50 -24.82
CA LEU A 435 0.38 21.89 -24.15
C LEU A 435 -0.43 23.01 -23.50
N THR A 436 -1.72 23.12 -23.81
CA THR A 436 -2.58 24.19 -23.28
C THR A 436 -3.92 23.65 -22.79
N PRO A 437 -4.14 23.53 -21.47
CA PRO A 437 -5.47 23.27 -20.91
C PRO A 437 -6.33 24.52 -21.14
N THR A 438 -7.21 24.48 -22.15
CA THR A 438 -8.02 25.63 -22.55
C THR A 438 -9.18 25.84 -21.59
N GLU A 439 -9.83 24.74 -21.20
CA GLU A 439 -10.71 24.66 -20.05
C GLU A 439 -10.31 23.42 -19.22
N PRO A 440 -9.88 23.59 -17.95
CA PRO A 440 -9.43 22.47 -17.13
C PRO A 440 -10.46 21.35 -17.08
N LEU A 441 -9.97 20.11 -17.17
CA LEU A 441 -10.75 18.88 -17.22
C LEU A 441 -11.69 18.74 -18.43
N LYS A 442 -11.76 19.71 -19.34
CA LYS A 442 -12.71 19.73 -20.45
C LYS A 442 -12.05 19.75 -21.81
N THR A 443 -11.20 20.74 -22.08
CA THR A 443 -10.59 20.95 -23.40
C THR A 443 -9.10 21.19 -23.29
N PHE A 444 -8.34 20.52 -24.15
CA PHE A 444 -6.88 20.56 -24.13
C PHE A 444 -6.34 20.66 -25.55
N ARG A 445 -5.52 21.68 -25.81
CA ARG A 445 -4.90 21.91 -27.13
C ARG A 445 -3.44 21.50 -27.10
N VAL A 446 -3.02 20.77 -28.14
CA VAL A 446 -1.66 20.31 -28.34
C VAL A 446 -1.18 20.78 -29.70
N THR A 447 -0.05 21.50 -29.71
CA THR A 447 0.66 21.83 -30.94
C THR A 447 2.06 21.26 -30.89
N MET A 448 2.47 20.55 -31.95
CA MET A 448 3.77 19.93 -32.03
C MET A 448 4.36 20.15 -33.41
N ARG A 449 5.62 20.59 -33.49
CA ARG A 449 6.32 20.77 -34.77
C ARG A 449 7.79 20.42 -34.63
N GLY A 450 8.32 19.72 -35.61
CA GLY A 450 9.74 19.43 -35.67
C GLY A 450 10.14 18.58 -36.87
N ARG A 451 11.43 18.25 -36.92
CA ARG A 451 11.98 17.35 -37.93
C ARG A 451 12.14 15.95 -37.32
N GLY A 452 11.19 15.08 -37.61
CA GLY A 452 11.18 13.68 -37.18
C GLY A 452 11.81 12.73 -38.20
N GLN A 453 11.48 11.45 -38.06
CA GLN A 453 11.95 10.37 -38.93
C GLN A 453 10.78 9.46 -39.34
N ALA A 454 10.80 8.98 -40.59
CA ALA A 454 9.85 8.04 -41.17
C ALA A 454 10.44 6.63 -41.22
N TYR A 455 9.65 5.65 -40.80
CA TYR A 455 10.02 4.24 -40.69
C TYR A 455 9.03 3.35 -41.45
N ASP A 456 9.49 2.68 -42.51
CA ASP A 456 8.65 1.70 -43.22
C ASP A 456 8.49 0.39 -42.42
N ASP A 457 9.50 0.03 -41.62
CA ASP A 457 9.40 -1.00 -40.59
C ASP A 457 9.32 -0.33 -39.22
N PRO A 458 8.15 -0.31 -38.55
CA PRO A 458 8.03 0.29 -37.22
C PRO A 458 8.91 -0.40 -36.17
N ALA A 459 9.31 -1.67 -36.35
CA ALA A 459 10.17 -2.35 -35.40
C ALA A 459 11.61 -1.80 -35.39
N ALA A 460 12.00 -1.01 -36.41
CA ALA A 460 13.28 -0.31 -36.45
C ALA A 460 13.46 0.65 -35.26
N LEU A 461 12.37 1.25 -34.77
CA LEU A 461 12.38 2.09 -33.56
C LEU A 461 12.80 1.29 -32.32
N LEU A 462 12.31 0.06 -32.15
CA LEU A 462 12.69 -0.83 -31.04
C LEU A 462 14.14 -1.31 -31.13
N ARG A 463 14.75 -1.24 -32.32
CA ARG A 463 16.16 -1.59 -32.55
C ARG A 463 17.08 -0.37 -32.52
N ASN A 464 16.54 0.81 -32.20
CA ASN A 464 17.26 2.09 -32.23
C ASN A 464 17.92 2.38 -33.60
N GLU A 465 17.26 1.98 -34.68
CA GLU A 465 17.71 2.26 -36.05
C GLU A 465 17.25 3.66 -36.48
N SER A 466 17.94 4.27 -37.45
CA SER A 466 17.56 5.59 -37.97
C SER A 466 16.56 5.48 -39.11
N GLY A 467 15.53 6.32 -39.09
CA GLY A 467 14.57 6.49 -40.19
C GLY A 467 14.97 7.57 -41.19
N ARG A 468 14.11 7.81 -42.19
CA ARG A 468 14.29 8.89 -43.16
C ARG A 468 13.82 10.23 -42.59
N PRO A 469 14.59 11.33 -42.65
CA PRO A 469 14.15 12.61 -42.10
C PRO A 469 12.87 13.14 -42.76
N VAL A 470 11.92 13.64 -41.96
CA VAL A 470 10.65 14.20 -42.42
C VAL A 470 10.19 15.33 -41.50
N ASP A 471 9.55 16.36 -42.06
CA ASP A 471 8.90 17.39 -41.24
C ASP A 471 7.51 16.91 -40.81
N VAL A 472 7.20 17.10 -39.54
CA VAL A 472 5.93 16.71 -38.93
C VAL A 472 5.36 17.90 -38.16
N SER A 473 4.07 18.15 -38.33
CA SER A 473 3.33 19.18 -37.60
C SER A 473 1.98 18.62 -37.16
N MET A 474 1.59 18.88 -35.92
CA MET A 474 0.30 18.51 -35.35
C MET A 474 -0.31 19.73 -34.66
N GLU A 475 -1.61 19.95 -34.89
CA GLU A 475 -2.40 20.97 -34.19
C GLU A 475 -3.76 20.36 -33.90
N LEU A 476 -3.94 19.90 -32.67
CA LEU A 476 -5.06 19.05 -32.29
C LEU A 476 -5.67 19.53 -30.96
N GLU A 477 -6.97 19.36 -30.82
CA GLU A 477 -7.73 19.68 -29.61
C GLU A 477 -8.51 18.44 -29.13
N TRP A 478 -8.32 18.09 -27.86
CA TRP A 478 -9.04 17.05 -27.16
C TRP A 478 -10.18 17.67 -26.38
N THR A 479 -11.41 17.22 -26.65
CA THR A 479 -12.61 17.60 -25.91
C THR A 479 -13.13 16.39 -25.14
N THR A 480 -13.31 16.54 -23.83
CA THR A 480 -13.75 15.47 -22.92
C THR A 480 -15.15 14.99 -23.26
N THR A 481 -15.33 13.67 -23.45
CA THR A 481 -16.61 13.03 -23.80
C THR A 481 -17.18 12.12 -22.71
N GLY A 482 -16.39 11.79 -21.69
CA GLY A 482 -16.82 10.95 -20.56
C GLY A 482 -16.51 11.57 -19.20
N THR A 483 -16.70 10.77 -18.16
CA THR A 483 -16.36 11.13 -16.77
C THR A 483 -14.85 11.02 -16.57
N PRO A 484 -14.16 12.09 -16.13
CA PRO A 484 -12.76 12.01 -15.74
C PRO A 484 -12.56 11.02 -14.59
N TYR A 485 -11.61 10.10 -14.75
CA TYR A 485 -11.36 9.03 -13.78
C TYR A 485 -9.99 9.20 -13.13
N LEU A 486 -9.94 9.32 -11.81
CA LEU A 486 -8.70 9.38 -11.04
C LEU A 486 -8.39 8.01 -10.44
N TYR A 487 -7.15 7.57 -10.58
CA TYR A 487 -6.67 6.31 -9.99
C TYR A 487 -6.62 6.43 -8.46
N ARG A 488 -6.93 5.32 -7.77
CA ARG A 488 -6.83 5.24 -6.31
C ARG A 488 -5.41 4.97 -5.79
N VAL A 489 -4.59 4.29 -6.60
CA VAL A 489 -3.30 3.72 -6.16
C VAL A 489 -2.11 4.60 -6.53
N THR A 490 -2.21 5.33 -7.64
CA THR A 490 -1.14 6.18 -8.15
C THR A 490 -1.70 7.53 -8.59
N PRO A 491 -0.94 8.63 -8.48
CA PRO A 491 -1.40 9.93 -8.93
C PRO A 491 -1.47 9.97 -10.46
N ARG A 492 -2.67 9.73 -11.00
CA ARG A 492 -2.95 9.62 -12.42
C ARG A 492 -4.43 9.75 -12.68
N TYR A 493 -4.81 10.46 -13.74
CA TYR A 493 -6.16 10.38 -14.28
C TYR A 493 -6.18 9.91 -15.73
N GLU A 494 -7.37 9.49 -16.17
CA GLU A 494 -7.69 9.01 -17.52
C GLU A 494 -9.00 9.64 -18.01
N ILE A 495 -9.01 10.20 -19.21
CA ILE A 495 -10.16 10.94 -19.75
C ILE A 495 -10.39 10.59 -21.22
N PRO A 496 -11.57 10.03 -21.58
CA PRO A 496 -11.93 9.80 -22.97
C PRO A 496 -12.35 11.11 -23.63
N CYS A 497 -11.95 11.28 -24.88
CA CYS A 497 -12.11 12.51 -25.64
C CYS A 497 -12.59 12.26 -27.08
N SER A 498 -13.15 13.32 -27.67
CA SER A 498 -13.15 13.51 -29.11
C SER A 498 -12.00 14.44 -29.50
N VAL A 499 -11.44 14.21 -30.68
CA VAL A 499 -10.26 14.93 -31.18
C VAL A 499 -10.55 15.57 -32.52
N SER A 500 -10.21 16.85 -32.64
CA SER A 500 -10.36 17.64 -33.87
C SER A 500 -9.10 18.43 -34.16
N GLY A 501 -8.81 18.68 -35.44
CA GLY A 501 -7.64 19.46 -35.86
C GLY A 501 -6.92 18.86 -37.06
N THR A 502 -5.62 19.10 -37.19
CA THR A 502 -4.84 18.70 -38.36
C THR A 502 -3.49 18.09 -38.02
N VAL A 503 -3.04 17.18 -38.88
CA VAL A 503 -1.68 16.63 -38.89
C VAL A 503 -1.12 16.75 -40.29
N SER A 504 0.06 17.35 -40.42
CA SER A 504 0.81 17.47 -41.66
C SER A 504 2.11 16.66 -41.58
N VAL A 505 2.28 15.70 -42.48
CA VAL A 505 3.45 14.82 -42.51
C VAL A 505 3.71 14.27 -43.92
N ASP A 506 4.98 14.20 -44.32
CA ASP A 506 5.43 13.65 -45.62
C ASP A 506 4.68 14.25 -46.83
N GLY A 507 4.43 15.56 -46.79
CA GLY A 507 3.70 16.28 -47.84
C GLY A 507 2.20 15.98 -47.90
N ARG A 508 1.64 15.29 -46.90
CA ARG A 508 0.21 15.03 -46.74
C ARG A 508 -0.35 15.84 -45.57
N GLU A 509 -1.63 16.20 -45.67
CA GLU A 509 -2.39 16.85 -44.61
C GLU A 509 -3.62 15.99 -44.31
N PHE A 510 -3.81 15.68 -43.02
CA PHE A 510 -4.95 14.96 -42.49
C PHE A 510 -5.76 15.91 -41.63
N THR A 511 -7.08 15.90 -41.79
CA THR A 511 -8.00 16.70 -40.98
C THR A 511 -8.91 15.76 -40.20
N PHE A 512 -9.06 16.02 -38.90
CA PHE A 512 -9.86 15.22 -37.98
C PHE A 512 -11.06 16.03 -37.49
N THR A 513 -12.20 15.36 -37.36
CA THR A 513 -13.42 15.95 -36.81
C THR A 513 -14.07 14.95 -35.88
N ASP A 514 -13.98 15.25 -34.58
CA ASP A 514 -14.55 14.47 -33.48
C ASP A 514 -14.19 12.98 -33.53
N VAL A 515 -12.93 12.68 -33.87
CA VAL A 515 -12.45 11.29 -33.89
C VAL A 515 -12.15 10.80 -32.47
N PRO A 516 -12.26 9.49 -32.19
CA PRO A 516 -11.96 8.97 -30.85
C PRO A 516 -10.52 9.24 -30.42
N GLY A 517 -10.35 9.57 -29.14
CA GLY A 517 -9.04 9.70 -28.50
C GLY A 517 -9.12 9.68 -26.98
N GLN A 518 -7.96 9.68 -26.36
CA GLN A 518 -7.79 9.69 -24.90
C GLN A 518 -6.76 10.76 -24.54
N ARG A 519 -6.92 11.35 -23.34
CA ARG A 519 -5.81 12.02 -22.67
C ARG A 519 -5.60 11.44 -21.27
N ASP A 520 -4.34 11.40 -20.88
CA ASP A 520 -3.92 11.04 -19.54
C ASP A 520 -3.04 12.14 -18.93
N HIS A 521 -2.94 12.13 -17.61
CA HIS A 521 -1.93 12.88 -16.89
C HIS A 521 -1.53 12.10 -15.64
N SER A 522 -0.23 12.08 -15.31
CA SER A 522 0.27 11.38 -14.14
C SER A 522 1.55 12.00 -13.59
N TRP A 523 1.62 12.05 -12.25
CA TRP A 523 2.75 12.55 -11.48
C TRP A 523 3.26 11.51 -10.50
N GLY A 524 4.53 11.60 -10.13
CA GLY A 524 5.18 10.73 -9.15
C GLY A 524 6.26 9.84 -9.74
N VAL A 525 6.71 8.85 -8.98
CA VAL A 525 7.80 7.96 -9.40
C VAL A 525 7.34 7.01 -10.50
N ARG A 526 8.12 6.94 -11.59
CA ARG A 526 7.94 5.94 -12.66
C ARG A 526 9.29 5.33 -13.06
N ASP A 527 9.51 4.11 -12.59
CA ASP A 527 10.56 3.24 -13.13
C ASP A 527 9.96 2.37 -14.25
N TRP A 528 10.18 2.78 -15.50
CA TRP A 528 9.76 2.05 -16.71
C TRP A 528 10.39 0.65 -16.80
N TRP A 529 11.42 0.36 -16.01
CA TRP A 529 12.23 -0.85 -16.07
C TRP A 529 12.02 -1.78 -14.87
N ALA A 530 11.05 -1.49 -14.01
CA ALA A 530 10.78 -2.26 -12.79
C ALA A 530 9.65 -3.29 -12.93
N MET A 531 8.72 -3.09 -13.86
CA MET A 531 7.53 -3.93 -14.03
C MET A 531 6.99 -3.88 -15.45
N ASP A 532 6.27 -4.92 -15.86
CA ASP A 532 5.60 -4.97 -17.16
C ASP A 532 4.15 -4.50 -17.00
N TRP A 533 3.53 -4.00 -18.07
CA TRP A 533 2.09 -3.75 -18.09
C TRP A 533 1.50 -3.77 -19.49
N VAL A 534 0.17 -3.90 -19.55
CA VAL A 534 -0.64 -3.65 -20.74
C VAL A 534 -1.69 -2.59 -20.41
N TRP A 535 -1.61 -1.45 -21.08
CA TRP A 535 -2.57 -0.34 -20.93
C TRP A 535 -3.47 -0.27 -22.17
N SER A 536 -4.71 0.20 -21.97
CA SER A 536 -5.69 0.38 -23.04
C SER A 536 -6.62 1.57 -22.79
N ALA A 537 -6.98 2.26 -23.88
CA ALA A 537 -8.09 3.20 -23.97
C ALA A 537 -8.88 2.92 -25.26
N LEU A 538 -10.12 2.48 -25.10
CA LEU A 538 -10.96 1.96 -26.17
C LEU A 538 -12.30 2.68 -26.21
N HIS A 539 -12.81 2.89 -27.42
CA HIS A 539 -14.06 3.59 -27.68
C HIS A 539 -14.92 2.72 -28.59
N LEU A 540 -16.07 2.29 -28.08
CA LEU A 540 -17.03 1.47 -28.82
C LEU A 540 -17.99 2.36 -29.61
N ASP A 541 -18.49 1.82 -30.73
CA ASP A 541 -19.39 2.50 -31.66
C ASP A 541 -20.74 2.88 -31.01
N ASP A 542 -21.10 2.25 -29.89
CA ASP A 542 -22.31 2.57 -29.12
C ASP A 542 -22.13 3.75 -28.15
N GLY A 543 -20.93 4.33 -28.08
CA GLY A 543 -20.58 5.42 -27.17
C GLY A 543 -19.98 4.96 -25.84
N THR A 544 -19.80 3.66 -25.63
CA THR A 544 -19.11 3.14 -24.44
C THR A 544 -17.61 3.45 -24.50
N HIS A 545 -17.05 3.97 -23.41
CA HIS A 545 -15.60 4.12 -23.24
C HIS A 545 -15.07 3.07 -22.26
N LEU A 546 -13.96 2.44 -22.62
CA LEU A 546 -13.29 1.42 -21.81
C LEU A 546 -11.86 1.85 -21.59
N HIS A 547 -11.40 1.77 -20.36
CA HIS A 547 -10.00 1.97 -20.04
C HIS A 547 -9.57 0.88 -19.06
N GLY A 548 -8.36 0.36 -19.23
CA GLY A 548 -7.82 -0.63 -18.32
C GLY A 548 -6.31 -0.76 -18.42
N VAL A 549 -5.67 -0.98 -17.27
CA VAL A 549 -4.27 -1.38 -17.17
C VAL A 549 -4.16 -2.70 -16.39
N ASP A 550 -3.42 -3.65 -16.98
CA ASP A 550 -2.97 -4.91 -16.36
C ASP A 550 -1.50 -4.73 -15.97
N ILE A 551 -1.24 -4.52 -14.67
CA ILE A 551 0.10 -4.27 -14.11
C ILE A 551 0.69 -5.59 -13.59
N ARG A 552 1.94 -5.87 -13.98
CA ARG A 552 2.62 -7.14 -13.73
C ARG A 552 3.96 -6.89 -13.03
N ILE A 553 3.92 -6.88 -11.70
CA ILE A 553 5.10 -6.70 -10.85
C ILE A 553 5.66 -8.10 -10.49
N PRO A 554 6.97 -8.35 -10.70
CA PRO A 554 7.58 -9.63 -10.32
C PRO A 554 7.34 -9.98 -8.85
N GLY A 555 6.74 -11.13 -8.59
CA GLY A 555 6.47 -11.62 -7.23
C GLY A 555 5.20 -11.05 -6.56
N ALA A 556 4.49 -10.13 -7.20
CA ALA A 556 3.23 -9.59 -6.69
C ALA A 556 2.00 -10.22 -7.40
N PRO A 557 0.82 -10.20 -6.76
CA PRO A 557 -0.44 -10.53 -7.45
C PRO A 557 -0.72 -9.59 -8.63
N PRO A 558 -1.51 -10.03 -9.63
CA PRO A 558 -1.96 -9.17 -10.73
C PRO A 558 -2.73 -7.96 -10.21
N LEU A 559 -2.44 -6.78 -10.75
CA LEU A 559 -3.12 -5.54 -10.39
C LEU A 559 -3.82 -4.96 -11.61
N GLY A 560 -5.15 -4.85 -11.53
CA GLY A 560 -5.99 -4.25 -12.56
C GLY A 560 -6.57 -2.93 -12.11
N ILE A 561 -6.49 -1.89 -12.94
CA ILE A 561 -7.11 -0.58 -12.68
C ILE A 561 -7.81 -0.13 -13.97
N GLY A 562 -8.99 0.47 -13.86
CA GLY A 562 -9.64 1.07 -15.02
C GLY A 562 -11.13 1.30 -14.84
N TYR A 563 -11.83 1.49 -15.95
CA TYR A 563 -13.28 1.73 -15.95
C TYR A 563 -13.99 1.16 -17.18
N VAL A 564 -15.31 1.03 -17.03
CA VAL A 564 -16.29 0.94 -18.11
C VAL A 564 -17.25 2.12 -17.97
N GLN A 565 -17.42 2.92 -19.02
CA GLN A 565 -18.34 4.06 -19.06
C GLN A 565 -19.37 3.85 -20.17
N PRO A 566 -20.55 3.26 -19.88
CA PRO A 566 -21.64 3.16 -20.83
C PRO A 566 -22.28 4.54 -21.07
N PRO A 567 -22.88 4.78 -22.25
CA PRO A 567 -23.49 6.06 -22.56
C PRO A 567 -24.69 6.36 -21.66
N GLY A 568 -24.63 7.46 -20.91
CA GLY A 568 -25.73 7.92 -20.06
C GLY A 568 -25.90 7.15 -18.74
N GLU A 569 -24.98 6.25 -18.41
CA GLU A 569 -24.93 5.52 -17.14
C GLU A 569 -23.71 5.96 -16.32
N PRO A 570 -23.70 5.74 -14.99
CA PRO A 570 -22.53 5.99 -14.16
C PRO A 570 -21.32 5.17 -14.61
N LEU A 571 -20.12 5.73 -14.37
CA LEU A 571 -18.86 5.00 -14.53
C LEU A 571 -18.84 3.78 -13.61
N ILE A 572 -18.45 2.63 -14.17
CA ILE A 572 -18.19 1.39 -13.44
C ILE A 572 -16.68 1.25 -13.27
N GLU A 573 -16.18 1.37 -12.04
CA GLU A 573 -14.77 1.18 -11.75
C GLU A 573 -14.41 -0.31 -11.79
N LEU A 574 -13.31 -0.64 -12.47
CA LEU A 574 -12.83 -2.00 -12.61
C LEU A 574 -12.07 -2.44 -11.36
N GLN A 575 -12.33 -3.67 -10.94
CA GLN A 575 -11.60 -4.36 -9.85
C GLN A 575 -10.51 -5.26 -10.41
N THR A 576 -10.71 -5.79 -11.61
CA THR A 576 -9.73 -6.64 -12.29
C THR A 576 -9.67 -6.29 -13.77
N VAL A 577 -8.43 -6.27 -14.28
CA VAL A 577 -8.10 -6.15 -15.69
C VAL A 577 -7.06 -7.22 -15.96
N SER A 578 -7.27 -8.04 -16.98
CA SER A 578 -6.26 -8.99 -17.43
C SER A 578 -6.10 -8.91 -18.93
N ALA A 579 -4.84 -8.94 -19.39
CA ALA A 579 -4.49 -8.93 -20.79
C ALA A 579 -3.83 -10.25 -21.19
N ARG A 580 -4.14 -10.72 -22.40
CA ARG A 580 -3.46 -11.83 -23.07
C ARG A 580 -3.09 -11.40 -24.47
N GLU A 581 -1.81 -11.17 -24.68
CA GLU A 581 -1.28 -10.59 -25.91
C GLU A 581 -0.43 -11.57 -26.71
N THR A 582 -0.38 -11.33 -28.02
CA THR A 582 0.45 -12.06 -28.96
C THR A 582 1.39 -11.09 -29.66
N PHE A 583 2.64 -11.50 -29.84
CA PHE A 583 3.67 -10.72 -30.52
C PHE A 583 4.17 -11.45 -31.76
N ALA A 584 4.53 -10.69 -32.78
CA ALA A 584 5.30 -11.18 -33.91
C ALA A 584 6.80 -11.26 -33.55
N ASP A 585 7.57 -11.94 -34.41
CA ASP A 585 9.02 -12.16 -34.22
C ASP A 585 9.85 -10.86 -34.18
N ASN A 586 9.26 -9.74 -34.61
CA ASN A 586 9.87 -8.40 -34.56
C ASN A 586 9.53 -7.62 -33.27
N ALA A 587 9.01 -8.31 -32.25
CA ALA A 587 8.61 -7.75 -30.95
C ALA A 587 7.43 -6.74 -31.01
N LEU A 588 6.70 -6.67 -32.13
CA LEU A 588 5.49 -5.86 -32.25
C LEU A 588 4.23 -6.69 -31.92
N PRO A 589 3.24 -6.09 -31.23
CA PRO A 589 2.00 -6.76 -30.85
C PRO A 589 1.12 -7.00 -32.07
N VAL A 590 0.40 -8.12 -32.08
CA VAL A 590 -0.52 -8.50 -33.17
C VAL A 590 -1.97 -8.43 -32.71
N GLU A 591 -2.26 -9.03 -31.57
CA GLU A 591 -3.59 -9.09 -30.98
C GLU A 591 -3.50 -9.17 -29.46
N THR A 592 -4.43 -8.51 -28.76
CA THR A 592 -4.60 -8.60 -27.31
C THR A 592 -6.05 -8.91 -26.97
N THR A 593 -6.27 -9.89 -26.09
CA THR A 593 -7.57 -10.09 -25.43
C THR A 593 -7.54 -9.44 -24.05
N LEU A 594 -8.50 -8.58 -23.74
CA LEU A 594 -8.69 -7.98 -22.42
C LEU A 594 -9.93 -8.57 -21.75
N THR A 595 -9.87 -8.82 -20.45
CA THR A 595 -11.03 -9.15 -19.62
C THR A 595 -11.17 -8.09 -18.53
N LEU A 596 -12.32 -7.42 -18.49
CA LEU A 596 -12.61 -6.29 -17.60
C LEU A 596 -13.76 -6.67 -16.66
N ALA A 597 -13.53 -6.59 -15.34
CA ALA A 597 -14.58 -6.82 -14.34
C ALA A 597 -14.48 -5.82 -13.16
N PRO A 598 -15.61 -5.38 -12.58
CA PRO A 598 -17.00 -5.67 -12.97
C PRO A 598 -17.40 -5.05 -14.32
N GLY A 599 -18.49 -5.57 -14.92
CA GLY A 599 -18.96 -5.20 -16.26
C GLY A 599 -18.88 -6.35 -17.29
N ASP A 600 -18.13 -7.41 -16.94
CA ASP A 600 -18.00 -8.67 -17.69
C ASP A 600 -17.71 -8.47 -19.19
N VAL A 601 -16.91 -7.45 -19.51
CA VAL A 601 -16.55 -7.11 -20.89
C VAL A 601 -15.27 -7.86 -21.25
N THR A 602 -15.38 -8.79 -22.21
CA THR A 602 -14.22 -9.39 -22.87
C THR A 602 -14.02 -8.73 -24.23
N VAL A 603 -12.82 -8.23 -24.47
CA VAL A 603 -12.45 -7.47 -25.67
C VAL A 603 -11.36 -8.21 -26.43
N THR A 604 -11.48 -8.30 -27.75
CA THR A 604 -10.38 -8.66 -28.66
C THR A 604 -9.95 -7.41 -29.44
N ALA A 605 -8.72 -6.99 -29.25
CA ALA A 605 -8.09 -5.87 -29.93
C ALA A 605 -7.11 -6.38 -31.00
N LYS A 606 -7.42 -6.11 -32.26
CA LYS A 606 -6.58 -6.46 -33.42
C LYS A 606 -5.79 -5.25 -33.87
N VAL A 607 -4.48 -5.32 -33.75
CA VAL A 607 -3.58 -4.20 -34.05
C VAL A 607 -3.62 -3.86 -35.54
N ARG A 608 -3.66 -2.56 -35.85
CA ARG A 608 -3.71 -2.03 -37.21
C ARG A 608 -2.43 -1.31 -37.63
N ALA A 609 -1.83 -0.53 -36.74
CA ALA A 609 -0.54 0.11 -36.98
C ALA A 609 0.21 0.37 -35.68
N HIS A 610 1.54 0.47 -35.77
CA HIS A 610 2.44 0.54 -34.62
C HIS A 610 3.17 1.88 -34.56
N ALA A 611 3.23 2.45 -33.37
CA ALA A 611 4.00 3.64 -33.03
C ALA A 611 4.83 3.35 -31.76
N PRO A 612 5.81 2.43 -31.82
CA PRO A 612 6.58 2.01 -30.65
C PRO A 612 7.69 3.01 -30.30
N VAL A 613 8.16 2.95 -29.06
CA VAL A 613 9.42 3.58 -28.64
C VAL A 613 10.30 2.61 -27.86
N LEU A 614 11.60 2.87 -27.85
CA LEU A 614 12.58 2.15 -27.05
C LEU A 614 12.95 3.00 -25.84
N LEU A 615 12.77 2.46 -24.64
CA LEU A 615 13.10 3.17 -23.40
C LEU A 615 14.40 2.60 -22.85
N THR A 616 15.44 3.43 -22.78
CA THR A 616 16.75 3.05 -22.22
C THR A 616 17.00 3.83 -20.95
N SER A 617 17.30 3.13 -19.85
CA SER A 617 17.59 3.76 -18.58
C SER A 617 19.02 4.33 -18.55
N PRO A 618 19.33 5.25 -17.62
CA PRO A 618 20.71 5.72 -17.42
C PRO A 618 21.72 4.60 -17.10
N ASP A 619 21.26 3.50 -16.47
CA ASP A 619 22.08 2.32 -16.15
C ASP A 619 22.06 1.25 -17.25
N GLY A 620 21.42 1.50 -18.39
CA GLY A 620 21.46 0.65 -19.58
C GLY A 620 20.41 -0.47 -19.64
N ARG A 621 19.46 -0.51 -18.70
CA ARG A 621 18.27 -1.36 -18.78
C ARG A 621 17.40 -0.91 -19.96
N ILE A 622 16.76 -1.88 -20.61
CA ILE A 622 15.95 -1.64 -21.81
C ILE A 622 14.53 -2.09 -21.54
N SER A 623 13.56 -1.23 -21.90
CA SER A 623 12.17 -1.62 -22.04
C SER A 623 11.71 -1.39 -23.47
N HIS A 624 11.12 -2.42 -24.06
CA HIS A 624 10.38 -2.27 -25.31
C HIS A 624 8.99 -1.71 -24.99
N PHE A 625 8.65 -0.60 -25.63
CA PHE A 625 7.40 0.10 -25.37
C PHE A 625 6.58 0.28 -26.65
N PRO A 626 6.03 -0.80 -27.21
CA PRO A 626 5.09 -0.67 -28.31
C PRO A 626 3.83 0.05 -27.86
N ARG A 627 3.41 1.03 -28.65
CA ARG A 627 2.03 1.54 -28.69
C ARG A 627 1.45 1.26 -30.06
N ALA A 628 0.16 0.94 -30.11
CA ALA A 628 -0.52 0.65 -31.35
C ALA A 628 -2.01 0.97 -31.25
N TRP A 629 -2.58 1.42 -32.37
CA TRP A 629 -4.03 1.51 -32.48
C TRP A 629 -4.59 0.21 -33.05
N ALA A 630 -5.79 -0.14 -32.60
CA ALA A 630 -6.42 -1.41 -32.90
C ALA A 630 -7.91 -1.24 -33.23
N THR A 631 -8.43 -2.16 -34.03
CA THR A 631 -9.88 -2.40 -34.14
C THR A 631 -10.33 -3.33 -33.04
N ILE A 632 -11.50 -3.05 -32.47
CA ILE A 632 -11.99 -3.68 -31.27
C ILE A 632 -13.24 -4.51 -31.59
N THR A 633 -13.35 -5.69 -30.98
CA THR A 633 -14.58 -6.48 -30.96
C THR A 633 -14.77 -7.09 -29.58
N THR A 634 -15.93 -6.87 -28.98
CA THR A 634 -16.30 -7.47 -27.68
C THR A 634 -16.93 -8.85 -27.88
N ALA A 635 -16.93 -9.67 -26.83
CA ALA A 635 -17.57 -11.00 -26.86
C ALA A 635 -19.08 -10.96 -27.14
N ASP A 636 -19.76 -9.86 -26.79
CA ASP A 636 -21.17 -9.60 -27.09
C ASP A 636 -21.42 -9.00 -28.50
N GLY A 637 -20.36 -8.79 -29.29
CA GLY A 637 -20.44 -8.40 -30.69
C GLY A 637 -20.40 -6.89 -30.97
N ARG A 638 -20.22 -6.04 -29.95
CA ARG A 638 -19.94 -4.61 -30.13
C ARG A 638 -18.57 -4.41 -30.77
N LYS A 639 -18.40 -3.28 -31.43
CA LYS A 639 -17.20 -2.90 -32.19
C LYS A 639 -16.72 -1.53 -31.78
N GLY A 640 -15.47 -1.23 -32.10
CA GLY A 640 -14.88 0.06 -31.81
C GLY A 640 -13.43 0.15 -32.26
N VAL A 641 -12.75 1.16 -31.74
CA VAL A 641 -11.32 1.43 -31.96
C VAL A 641 -10.66 1.88 -30.66
N GLY A 642 -9.35 1.90 -30.63
CA GLY A 642 -8.63 2.44 -29.47
C GLY A 642 -7.14 2.21 -29.55
N TRP A 643 -6.46 2.66 -28.51
CA TRP A 643 -5.03 2.49 -28.32
C TRP A 643 -4.73 1.46 -27.25
N LEU A 644 -3.67 0.70 -27.50
CA LEU A 644 -3.05 -0.16 -26.52
C LEU A 644 -1.56 0.14 -26.44
N GLU A 645 -1.01 -0.14 -25.28
CA GLU A 645 0.39 0.07 -24.93
C GLU A 645 0.87 -1.15 -24.14
N TRP A 646 2.12 -1.55 -24.36
CA TRP A 646 2.75 -2.61 -23.60
C TRP A 646 4.12 -2.14 -23.15
N ASN A 647 4.39 -2.16 -21.84
CA ASN A 647 5.75 -2.00 -21.32
C ASN A 647 6.34 -3.39 -21.07
N ARG A 648 7.49 -3.67 -21.67
CA ARG A 648 8.12 -4.99 -21.65
C ARG A 648 9.60 -4.88 -21.37
N ASN A 649 9.97 -5.16 -20.13
CA ASN A 649 11.36 -5.13 -19.69
C ASN A 649 12.15 -6.25 -20.34
N GLN A 650 13.31 -5.91 -20.87
CA GLN A 650 14.22 -6.88 -21.45
C GLN A 650 15.21 -7.38 -20.38
N PRO A 651 15.52 -8.68 -20.36
CA PRO A 651 16.42 -9.28 -19.37
C PRO A 651 17.88 -8.83 -19.48
#